data_AF-A0A1M7P8S0-F1
#
_entry.id   AF-A0A1M7P8S0-F1
#
_cell.length_a   1.000
_cell.length_b   1.000
_cell.length_c   1.000
_cell.angle_alpha   90.00
_cell.angle_beta   90.00
_cell.angle_gamma   90.00
#
_symmetry.space_group_name_H-M   'P 1'
#
loop_
_entity.id
_entity.type
_entity.pdbx_description
1 polymer ?
#
loop_
_entity_poly.entity_id
_entity_poly.type
_entity_poly.pdbx_seq_one_letter_code
_entity_poly.pdbx_strand_id
1 'polypeptide(L)'
;MYLNCHSFHSLRYGTIPLLDLVQQAAVCGVKRMALTDINTVTGIYDFIKACNGVGIKPLVGIEFRCNHQLRYIGLAKNVNGLAEMNRFLTQHNFEAIPLPLVAPSFKDVIIIYPFENLPSFLKDNEYLGITSEQLPKLFLPQWKTWIHKMVVLQSVTFRTKREFNLHKILRVIDTNVILSKLTENDYCKTSEVMIPLEELLSKFEEYTQIIENTLKLMDLCDFKFDFKTSKNKKYYSGSLESDMLLLTKLAQEGLIKKYGTDNPQATARVEKELKVIDQLEFSGYFLITWDIIQYSMSQGFLHIGRGSGASSIVSYCLGITDICPIELDLYFERFLNVNRKSPPDFDFDWSWKERDTILKYIFDTYGADHVAFCGTNVEFKYRSIFREVGKVFGLPKEELDTLAKNPMALHDTNQIVKLVQEYGMLLEKYPNQRSMHSCGILISEEPITNYTPLEMPPKGFQIVLFDMYIAEDIGFEKFDLLSQREIGHIDDSVKLIEKNRGIKVDIRDTSISKNEAKANHFLSRLKCDNYKTLVAASSIIRPGVAQSGMMKEYIFRHNHPDKFEYFHDVFKEQLGETYGVMVYQEDVIKIALHYAGLPAADGDILRRAMSGKGRSKAALQKVKDNYFACCAQKGHPLKLSEEIYRQIESFAGYSFCKAHSASYAVESYQSLYLKVYYPIECMLAVINNQGGFYRTEVYVHEAKMSGATIQNPCVNKSDYETALFGIDVYLGLMLLEGLESKEAHCIVQEREEKGKFNSLEDFINRIPIGIEGIQILIFIGAFRFTEKTKNQLLVIARLILVNFKPENRNLMLLQEPIKEYELPILERSPFEDAFDEIELLSFPVSCTPFDLLQTKYRGHVMAKDLLSHHKKTVKMLAYLISRKHVPTKMGAMYFGTWVDIEGEYFDTAHFTKSLEKYPFQGGGCYLLLGTVEVDYHFPTITISKMAKMPFISDPRYSNTSDRQYKVHQQIREDVSMTHRAPYPQEHEINLSRHKMEVGAKKESV
;
A
#
# COMPACT_ATOMS: atom_id res chain seq x y z
N MET A 1 17.89 -4.74 -38.18
CA MET A 1 17.63 -6.02 -37.51
C MET A 1 18.43 -6.00 -36.23
N TYR A 2 17.83 -6.38 -35.10
CA TYR A 2 18.52 -6.44 -33.81
C TYR A 2 18.02 -7.67 -33.05
N LEU A 3 18.95 -8.55 -32.61
CA LEU A 3 18.64 -9.78 -31.87
C LEU A 3 18.78 -9.62 -30.35
N ASN A 4 19.36 -8.50 -29.90
CA ASN A 4 19.66 -8.27 -28.50
C ASN A 4 19.43 -6.79 -28.16
N CYS A 5 18.38 -6.49 -27.42
CA CYS A 5 18.07 -5.13 -26.96
C CYS A 5 17.57 -5.17 -25.53
N HIS A 6 18.09 -4.26 -24.72
CA HIS A 6 17.74 -4.09 -23.32
C HIS A 6 16.95 -2.79 -23.14
N SER A 7 15.79 -2.92 -22.53
CA SER A 7 15.07 -1.78 -21.99
C SER A 7 15.50 -1.55 -20.54
N PHE A 8 14.98 -0.49 -19.92
CA PHE A 8 15.09 -0.25 -18.48
C PHE A 8 14.50 -1.38 -17.60
N HIS A 9 13.75 -2.34 -18.17
CA HIS A 9 13.27 -3.52 -17.44
C HIS A 9 14.36 -4.56 -17.22
N SER A 10 15.50 -4.46 -17.92
CA SER A 10 16.76 -5.02 -17.45
C SER A 10 17.23 -4.26 -16.21
N LEU A 11 16.64 -4.58 -15.06
CA LEU A 11 16.75 -3.81 -13.82
C LEU A 11 18.22 -3.55 -13.46
N ARG A 12 18.50 -2.27 -13.14
CA ARG A 12 19.85 -1.78 -12.81
C ARG A 12 20.91 -2.12 -13.87
N TYR A 13 20.50 -2.23 -15.13
CA TYR A 13 21.39 -2.47 -16.27
C TYR A 13 20.99 -1.64 -17.49
N GLY A 14 19.83 -1.91 -18.11
CA GLY A 14 19.38 -1.16 -19.27
C GLY A 14 19.00 0.28 -18.92
N THR A 15 19.26 1.23 -19.84
CA THR A 15 19.05 2.67 -19.61
C THR A 15 17.86 3.27 -20.38
N ILE A 16 17.28 2.50 -21.30
CA ILE A 16 16.38 3.02 -22.33
C ILE A 16 14.92 2.70 -21.97
N PRO A 17 14.05 3.72 -21.85
CA PRO A 17 12.60 3.48 -21.78
C PRO A 17 12.10 2.70 -22.99
N LEU A 18 11.12 1.82 -22.79
CA LEU A 18 10.69 0.88 -23.83
C LEU A 18 10.17 1.56 -25.11
N LEU A 19 9.35 2.61 -24.97
CA LEU A 19 8.82 3.36 -26.11
C LEU A 19 9.94 4.07 -26.89
N ASP A 20 10.91 4.63 -26.16
CA ASP A 20 12.06 5.31 -26.75
C ASP A 20 12.94 4.34 -27.54
N LEU A 21 13.13 3.11 -27.03
CA LEU A 21 13.85 2.05 -27.72
C LEU A 21 13.21 1.71 -29.08
N VAL A 22 11.88 1.58 -29.12
CA VAL A 22 11.14 1.30 -30.36
C VAL A 22 11.15 2.48 -31.32
N GLN A 23 11.02 3.71 -30.82
CA GLN A 23 11.11 4.91 -31.65
C GLN A 23 12.51 5.06 -32.28
N GLN A 24 13.57 4.82 -31.51
CA GLN A 24 14.93 4.82 -32.04
C GLN A 24 15.11 3.76 -33.13
N ALA A 25 14.55 2.57 -32.94
CA ALA A 25 14.57 1.52 -33.95
C ALA A 25 13.88 1.96 -35.26
N ALA A 26 12.74 2.63 -35.17
CA ALA A 26 12.05 3.17 -36.33
C ALA A 26 12.90 4.22 -37.07
N VAL A 27 13.53 5.13 -36.34
CA VAL A 27 14.43 6.16 -36.91
C VAL A 27 15.65 5.53 -37.58
N CYS A 28 16.22 4.46 -37.03
CA CYS A 28 17.36 3.73 -37.59
C CYS A 28 16.99 2.79 -38.75
N GLY A 29 15.73 2.78 -39.22
CA GLY A 29 15.28 1.94 -40.33
C GLY A 29 15.14 0.45 -39.98
N VAL A 30 15.09 0.11 -38.69
CA VAL A 30 14.95 -1.28 -38.23
C VAL A 30 13.59 -1.84 -38.63
N LYS A 31 13.58 -3.06 -39.18
CA LYS A 31 12.34 -3.77 -39.57
C LYS A 31 11.96 -4.92 -38.64
N ARG A 32 12.93 -5.44 -37.88
CA ARG A 32 12.78 -6.58 -36.97
C ARG A 32 13.65 -6.34 -35.75
N MET A 33 13.11 -6.53 -34.56
CA MET A 33 13.82 -6.29 -33.31
C MET A 33 13.39 -7.26 -32.21
N ALA A 34 14.34 -7.82 -31.49
CA ALA A 34 14.10 -8.61 -30.30
C ALA A 34 14.24 -7.78 -29.03
N LEU A 35 13.29 -7.93 -28.10
CA LEU A 35 13.49 -7.51 -26.72
C LEU A 35 14.00 -8.71 -25.93
N THR A 36 15.18 -8.57 -25.33
CA THR A 36 15.88 -9.63 -24.60
C THR A 36 16.35 -9.09 -23.25
N ASP A 37 15.39 -8.61 -22.45
CA ASP A 37 15.73 -8.11 -21.12
C ASP A 37 16.34 -9.22 -20.24
N ILE A 38 17.23 -8.81 -19.33
CA ILE A 38 18.06 -9.74 -18.56
C ILE A 38 17.19 -10.49 -17.55
N ASN A 39 17.14 -11.82 -17.68
CA ASN A 39 16.40 -12.73 -16.81
C ASN A 39 14.94 -12.30 -16.58
N THR A 40 14.29 -11.71 -17.59
CA THR A 40 12.91 -11.25 -17.46
C THR A 40 12.23 -11.04 -18.80
N VAL A 41 10.90 -11.00 -18.77
CA VAL A 41 10.04 -10.68 -19.91
C VAL A 41 9.04 -9.57 -19.58
N THR A 42 9.24 -8.82 -18.50
CA THR A 42 8.27 -7.81 -18.02
C THR A 42 7.81 -6.85 -19.12
N GLY A 43 8.71 -6.38 -19.99
CA GLY A 43 8.38 -5.40 -21.03
C GLY A 43 7.80 -5.96 -22.34
N ILE A 44 7.70 -7.28 -22.52
CA ILE A 44 7.45 -7.86 -23.87
C ILE A 44 6.08 -7.49 -24.44
N TYR A 45 5.07 -7.31 -23.58
CA TYR A 45 3.69 -7.08 -24.03
C TYR A 45 3.52 -5.66 -24.57
N ASP A 46 4.05 -4.67 -23.85
CA ASP A 46 4.07 -3.29 -24.31
C ASP A 46 5.01 -3.10 -25.50
N PHE A 47 6.08 -3.89 -25.55
CA PHE A 47 7.00 -3.91 -26.68
C PHE A 47 6.32 -4.35 -27.97
N ILE A 48 5.54 -5.45 -27.92
CA ILE A 48 4.76 -5.93 -29.06
C ILE A 48 3.78 -4.86 -29.54
N LYS A 49 3.03 -4.23 -28.62
CA LYS A 49 2.10 -3.13 -28.96
C LYS A 49 2.83 -1.97 -29.62
N ALA A 50 3.96 -1.53 -29.05
CA ALA A 50 4.74 -0.42 -29.56
C ALA A 50 5.33 -0.71 -30.96
N CYS A 51 5.93 -1.88 -31.16
CA CYS A 51 6.48 -2.31 -32.44
C CYS A 51 5.41 -2.39 -33.54
N ASN A 52 4.24 -2.97 -33.23
CA ASN A 52 3.12 -3.04 -34.16
C ASN A 52 2.63 -1.63 -34.57
N GLY A 53 2.66 -0.67 -33.65
CA GLY A 53 2.28 0.72 -33.93
C GLY A 53 3.20 1.45 -34.92
N VAL A 54 4.45 0.98 -35.11
CA VAL A 54 5.43 1.57 -36.04
C VAL A 54 5.85 0.63 -37.17
N GLY A 55 5.20 -0.52 -37.33
CA GLY A 55 5.49 -1.47 -38.41
C GLY A 55 6.82 -2.23 -38.27
N ILE A 56 7.29 -2.45 -37.04
CA ILE A 56 8.47 -3.28 -36.74
C ILE A 56 7.97 -4.67 -36.32
N LYS A 57 8.57 -5.76 -36.85
CA LYS A 57 8.29 -7.12 -36.37
C LYS A 57 8.93 -7.32 -34.98
N PRO A 58 8.15 -7.51 -33.90
CA PRO A 58 8.70 -7.79 -32.58
C PRO A 58 9.13 -9.27 -32.48
N LEU A 59 10.26 -9.51 -31.83
CA LEU A 59 10.69 -10.82 -31.37
C LEU A 59 10.76 -10.82 -29.85
N VAL A 60 10.34 -11.92 -29.23
CA VAL A 60 10.28 -12.07 -27.78
C VAL A 60 11.43 -12.98 -27.33
N GLY A 61 12.20 -12.54 -26.35
CA GLY A 61 13.29 -13.34 -25.81
C GLY A 61 13.72 -12.94 -24.41
N ILE A 62 14.72 -13.66 -23.91
CA ILE A 62 15.35 -13.45 -22.61
C ILE A 62 16.85 -13.51 -22.81
N GLU A 63 17.58 -12.57 -22.22
CA GLU A 63 19.01 -12.73 -22.03
C GLU A 63 19.27 -13.43 -20.69
N PHE A 64 19.81 -14.65 -20.72
CA PHE A 64 20.09 -15.43 -19.51
C PHE A 64 21.46 -15.05 -18.95
N ARG A 65 21.47 -14.48 -17.74
CA ARG A 65 22.68 -14.13 -17.00
C ARG A 65 22.77 -14.80 -15.65
N CYS A 66 23.97 -15.20 -15.27
CA CYS A 66 24.29 -15.65 -13.92
C CYS A 66 25.52 -14.89 -13.42
N ASN A 67 25.45 -14.33 -12.20
CA ASN A 67 26.54 -13.52 -11.63
C ASN A 67 27.03 -12.43 -12.61
N HIS A 68 26.08 -11.72 -13.22
CA HIS A 68 26.29 -10.67 -14.23
C HIS A 68 26.93 -11.12 -15.56
N GLN A 69 27.28 -12.40 -15.71
CA GLN A 69 27.82 -12.96 -16.95
C GLN A 69 26.72 -13.46 -17.88
N LEU A 70 26.79 -13.06 -19.15
CA LEU A 70 25.96 -13.59 -20.22
C LEU A 70 26.27 -15.07 -20.45
N ARG A 71 25.24 -15.92 -20.30
CA ARG A 71 25.30 -17.34 -20.65
C ARG A 71 24.89 -17.55 -22.09
N TYR A 72 23.67 -17.15 -22.43
CA TYR A 72 23.08 -17.25 -23.77
C TYR A 72 21.83 -16.39 -23.86
N ILE A 73 21.37 -16.13 -25.08
CA ILE A 73 20.13 -15.42 -25.39
C ILE A 73 19.14 -16.42 -25.96
N GLY A 74 17.93 -16.46 -25.42
CA GLY A 74 16.83 -17.28 -25.93
C GLY A 74 15.79 -16.44 -26.66
N LEU A 75 15.38 -16.86 -27.86
CA LEU A 75 14.31 -16.24 -28.64
C LEU A 75 13.17 -17.24 -28.85
N ALA A 76 11.96 -16.84 -28.49
CA ALA A 76 10.78 -17.68 -28.65
C ALA A 76 10.38 -17.78 -30.12
N LYS A 77 10.18 -19.00 -30.64
CA LYS A 77 9.59 -19.21 -31.97
C LYS A 77 8.10 -18.90 -31.97
N ASN A 78 7.43 -19.22 -30.87
CA ASN A 78 5.98 -19.12 -30.66
C ASN A 78 5.68 -19.02 -29.14
N VAL A 79 4.40 -19.06 -28.77
CA VAL A 79 3.95 -19.00 -27.36
C VAL A 79 4.50 -20.14 -26.50
N ASN A 80 4.67 -21.34 -27.05
CA ASN A 80 5.25 -22.48 -26.32
C ASN A 80 6.73 -22.24 -26.01
N GLY A 81 7.47 -21.64 -26.94
CA GLY A 81 8.86 -21.26 -26.73
C GLY A 81 9.05 -20.28 -25.56
N LEU A 82 8.15 -19.29 -25.43
CA LEU A 82 8.14 -18.41 -24.26
C LEU A 82 7.86 -19.21 -22.98
N ALA A 83 6.86 -20.09 -22.99
CA ALA A 83 6.51 -20.92 -21.84
C ALA A 83 7.67 -21.85 -21.40
N GLU A 84 8.39 -22.46 -22.35
CA GLU A 84 9.57 -23.28 -22.07
C GLU A 84 10.67 -22.48 -21.35
N MET A 85 10.99 -21.28 -21.86
CA MET A 85 11.99 -20.40 -21.23
C MET A 85 11.56 -19.95 -19.84
N ASN A 86 10.28 -19.59 -19.68
CA ASN A 86 9.74 -19.13 -18.41
C ASN A 86 9.74 -20.22 -17.34
N ARG A 87 9.36 -21.47 -17.68
CA ARG A 87 9.42 -22.61 -16.75
C ARG A 87 10.85 -22.89 -16.32
N PHE A 88 11.78 -22.89 -17.28
CA PHE A 88 13.19 -23.07 -17.00
C PHE A 88 13.74 -22.02 -16.02
N LEU A 89 13.47 -20.73 -16.28
CA LEU A 89 13.90 -19.65 -15.40
C LEU A 89 13.22 -19.71 -14.02
N THR A 90 11.92 -20.02 -13.98
CA THR A 90 11.15 -20.18 -12.74
C THR A 90 11.76 -21.24 -11.84
N GLN A 91 12.09 -22.41 -12.39
CA GLN A 91 12.72 -23.48 -11.63
C GLN A 91 14.05 -23.02 -11.00
N HIS A 92 14.88 -22.32 -11.77
CA HIS A 92 16.17 -21.83 -11.27
C HIS A 92 16.00 -20.75 -10.19
N ASN A 93 15.00 -19.88 -10.36
CA ASN A 93 14.65 -18.87 -9.37
C ASN A 93 14.17 -19.49 -8.04
N PHE A 94 13.37 -20.56 -8.10
CA PHE A 94 12.81 -21.22 -6.91
C PHE A 94 13.86 -22.07 -6.18
N GLU A 95 14.66 -22.83 -6.92
CA GLU A 95 15.68 -23.71 -6.35
C GLU A 95 17.00 -22.99 -6.04
N ALA A 96 17.09 -21.70 -6.39
CA ALA A 96 18.32 -20.89 -6.32
C ALA A 96 19.53 -21.54 -7.02
N ILE A 97 19.27 -22.28 -8.11
CA ILE A 97 20.30 -22.96 -8.90
C ILE A 97 20.90 -21.98 -9.92
N PRO A 98 22.23 -21.87 -10.01
CA PRO A 98 22.88 -21.05 -11.03
C PRO A 98 22.51 -21.47 -12.45
N LEU A 99 22.22 -20.49 -13.33
CA LEU A 99 21.96 -20.78 -14.75
C LEU A 99 23.21 -21.40 -15.41
N PRO A 100 23.06 -22.53 -16.14
CA PRO A 100 24.16 -23.27 -16.73
C PRO A 100 24.85 -22.48 -17.85
N LEU A 101 26.08 -22.86 -18.17
CA LEU A 101 26.81 -22.29 -19.33
C LEU A 101 26.22 -22.72 -20.66
N VAL A 102 25.70 -23.95 -20.75
CA VAL A 102 25.05 -24.50 -21.94
C VAL A 102 23.54 -24.53 -21.70
N ALA A 103 22.77 -24.02 -22.66
CA ALA A 103 21.31 -24.02 -22.58
C ALA A 103 20.76 -25.46 -22.59
N PRO A 104 19.66 -25.72 -21.86
CA PRO A 104 18.97 -27.01 -21.94
C PRO A 104 18.35 -27.23 -23.33
N SER A 105 17.84 -28.42 -23.57
CA SER A 105 17.16 -28.73 -24.84
C SER A 105 15.77 -28.09 -24.88
N PHE A 106 15.64 -26.98 -25.61
CA PHE A 106 14.36 -26.36 -25.93
C PHE A 106 13.86 -26.79 -27.31
N LYS A 107 12.55 -26.98 -27.49
CA LYS A 107 11.94 -27.36 -28.77
C LYS A 107 11.61 -26.12 -29.60
N ASP A 108 10.94 -25.17 -28.96
CA ASP A 108 10.37 -23.98 -29.59
C ASP A 108 11.18 -22.70 -29.33
N VAL A 109 12.44 -22.83 -28.93
CA VAL A 109 13.35 -21.70 -28.64
C VAL A 109 14.56 -21.76 -29.54
N ILE A 110 15.04 -20.60 -29.95
CA ILE A 110 16.33 -20.42 -30.61
C ILE A 110 17.33 -19.88 -29.58
N ILE A 111 18.52 -20.48 -29.51
CA ILE A 111 19.55 -20.09 -28.57
C ILE A 111 20.73 -19.45 -29.30
N ILE A 112 21.21 -18.33 -28.79
CA ILE A 112 22.38 -17.61 -29.30
C ILE A 112 23.39 -17.52 -28.17
N TYR A 113 24.54 -18.16 -28.34
CA TYR A 113 25.65 -18.05 -27.40
C TYR A 113 26.52 -16.83 -27.72
N PRO A 114 27.05 -16.10 -26.72
CA PRO A 114 28.08 -15.11 -26.98
C PRO A 114 29.36 -15.79 -27.49
N PHE A 115 30.18 -15.05 -28.22
CA PHE A 115 31.40 -15.55 -28.84
C PHE A 115 32.35 -16.23 -27.83
N GLU A 116 32.35 -15.77 -26.58
CA GLU A 116 33.19 -16.25 -25.48
C GLU A 116 32.70 -17.56 -24.85
N ASN A 117 31.44 -17.96 -25.08
CA ASN A 117 30.81 -19.14 -24.47
C ASN A 117 30.34 -20.14 -25.53
N LEU A 118 31.24 -20.55 -26.43
CA LEU A 118 30.94 -21.54 -27.47
C LEU A 118 30.90 -22.97 -26.89
N PRO A 119 29.76 -23.69 -26.99
CA PRO A 119 29.70 -25.12 -26.65
C PRO A 119 30.47 -25.99 -27.66
N SER A 120 30.82 -27.22 -27.26
CA SER A 120 31.58 -28.16 -28.13
C SER A 120 30.83 -28.54 -29.41
N PHE A 121 29.50 -28.55 -29.39
CA PHE A 121 28.65 -28.74 -30.56
C PHE A 121 27.43 -27.81 -30.45
N LEU A 122 26.95 -27.28 -31.57
CA LEU A 122 25.70 -26.50 -31.64
C LEU A 122 24.60 -27.37 -32.26
N LYS A 123 23.44 -27.43 -31.61
CA LYS A 123 22.23 -28.07 -32.14
C LYS A 123 21.62 -27.25 -33.29
N ASP A 124 20.58 -27.79 -33.92
CA ASP A 124 19.91 -27.15 -35.06
C ASP A 124 19.36 -25.75 -34.74
N ASN A 125 18.82 -25.57 -33.53
CA ASN A 125 18.28 -24.32 -33.02
C ASN A 125 19.29 -23.45 -32.24
N GLU A 126 20.57 -23.80 -32.26
CA GLU A 126 21.63 -23.08 -31.54
C GLU A 126 22.57 -22.37 -32.52
N TYR A 127 22.95 -21.14 -32.19
CA TYR A 127 23.75 -20.25 -33.02
C TYR A 127 24.84 -19.56 -32.18
N LEU A 128 25.86 -19.04 -32.86
CA LEU A 128 26.92 -18.23 -32.27
C LEU A 128 26.74 -16.76 -32.64
N GLY A 129 26.59 -15.89 -31.65
CA GLY A 129 26.51 -14.44 -31.86
C GLY A 129 27.89 -13.83 -32.06
N ILE A 130 28.04 -12.98 -33.08
CA ILE A 130 29.29 -12.27 -33.35
C ILE A 130 29.05 -10.77 -33.55
N THR A 131 29.89 -9.96 -32.89
CA THR A 131 29.91 -8.50 -32.99
C THR A 131 30.81 -8.04 -34.13
N SER A 132 30.66 -6.79 -34.61
CA SER A 132 31.54 -6.24 -35.66
C SER A 132 33.02 -6.17 -35.21
N GLU A 133 33.27 -5.93 -33.92
CA GLU A 133 34.61 -5.91 -33.33
C GLU A 133 35.31 -7.28 -33.34
N GLN A 134 34.53 -8.37 -33.39
CA GLN A 134 35.03 -9.74 -33.38
C GLN A 134 35.26 -10.30 -34.80
N LEU A 135 34.79 -9.62 -35.85
CA LEU A 135 34.97 -10.05 -37.25
C LEU A 135 36.42 -10.37 -37.62
N PRO A 136 37.45 -9.61 -37.18
CA PRO A 136 38.84 -9.96 -37.47
C PRO A 136 39.26 -11.34 -36.95
N LYS A 137 38.55 -11.92 -35.96
CA LYS A 137 38.85 -13.28 -35.49
C LYS A 137 38.50 -14.36 -36.54
N LEU A 138 37.63 -14.05 -37.51
CA LEU A 138 37.19 -14.97 -38.57
C LEU A 138 38.29 -15.30 -39.59
N PHE A 139 39.43 -14.59 -39.57
CA PHE A 139 40.59 -14.99 -40.38
C PHE A 139 41.18 -16.33 -39.92
N LEU A 140 40.99 -16.71 -38.65
CA LEU A 140 41.50 -17.97 -38.11
C LEU A 140 40.66 -19.17 -38.60
N PRO A 141 41.29 -20.26 -39.07
CA PRO A 141 40.58 -21.42 -39.63
C PRO A 141 39.53 -22.03 -38.70
N GLN A 142 39.80 -22.03 -37.39
CA GLN A 142 38.91 -22.58 -36.37
C GLN A 142 37.53 -21.90 -36.30
N TRP A 143 37.43 -20.62 -36.71
CA TRP A 143 36.17 -19.86 -36.68
C TRP A 143 35.43 -19.89 -38.02
N LYS A 144 36.15 -20.13 -39.13
CA LYS A 144 35.55 -20.24 -40.47
C LYS A 144 34.56 -21.40 -40.57
N THR A 145 34.82 -22.51 -39.88
CA THR A 145 33.93 -23.68 -39.85
C THR A 145 32.55 -23.36 -39.25
N TRP A 146 32.44 -22.32 -38.42
CA TRP A 146 31.23 -21.94 -37.71
C TRP A 146 30.39 -20.85 -38.41
N ILE A 147 30.85 -20.26 -39.52
CA ILE A 147 30.16 -19.15 -40.21
C ILE A 147 28.70 -19.51 -40.55
N HIS A 148 28.43 -20.76 -40.94
CA HIS A 148 27.09 -21.25 -41.25
C HIS A 148 26.11 -21.24 -40.05
N LYS A 149 26.62 -21.10 -38.82
CA LYS A 149 25.86 -21.00 -37.55
C LYS A 149 26.07 -19.66 -36.84
N MET A 150 26.76 -18.71 -37.46
CA MET A 150 26.96 -17.37 -36.91
C MET A 150 25.81 -16.44 -37.26
N VAL A 151 25.48 -15.54 -36.32
CA VAL A 151 24.47 -14.49 -36.47
C VAL A 151 25.00 -13.15 -35.95
N VAL A 152 24.48 -12.04 -36.49
CA VAL A 152 24.87 -10.68 -36.10
C VAL A 152 24.38 -10.42 -34.68
N LEU A 153 25.31 -10.16 -33.76
CA LEU A 153 25.02 -9.79 -32.38
C LEU A 153 25.47 -8.35 -32.13
N GLN A 154 24.55 -7.40 -32.33
CA GLN A 154 24.71 -6.01 -31.93
C GLN A 154 23.74 -5.75 -30.76
N SER A 155 24.29 -5.59 -29.56
CA SER A 155 23.52 -5.28 -28.34
C SER A 155 23.17 -3.80 -28.27
N VAL A 156 22.05 -3.48 -27.61
CA VAL A 156 21.58 -2.11 -27.38
C VAL A 156 21.21 -1.95 -25.91
N THR A 157 21.97 -1.14 -25.17
CA THR A 157 21.80 -0.95 -23.72
C THR A 157 21.58 0.52 -23.33
N PHE A 158 22.12 1.45 -24.13
CA PHE A 158 22.01 2.90 -23.93
C PHE A 158 22.03 3.67 -25.26
N ARG A 159 21.67 4.96 -25.22
CA ARG A 159 21.61 5.83 -26.42
C ARG A 159 22.71 6.88 -26.46
N THR A 160 23.10 7.40 -25.31
CA THR A 160 24.04 8.53 -25.22
C THR A 160 25.15 8.28 -24.21
N LYS A 161 26.25 9.04 -24.30
CA LYS A 161 27.34 8.99 -23.31
C LYS A 161 26.85 9.28 -21.88
N ARG A 162 25.82 10.14 -21.74
CA ARG A 162 25.18 10.44 -20.45
C ARG A 162 24.48 9.21 -19.89
N GLU A 163 23.76 8.47 -20.72
CA GLU A 163 23.14 7.20 -20.33
C GLU A 163 24.17 6.10 -20.06
N PHE A 164 25.29 6.05 -20.79
CA PHE A 164 26.38 5.12 -20.45
C PHE A 164 26.91 5.34 -19.02
N ASN A 165 27.07 6.60 -18.60
CA ASN A 165 27.44 6.90 -17.22
C ASN A 165 26.33 6.52 -16.22
N LEU A 166 25.07 6.73 -16.58
CA LEU A 166 23.92 6.27 -15.79
C LEU A 166 23.93 4.75 -15.62
N HIS A 167 24.22 4.01 -16.70
CA HIS A 167 24.41 2.57 -16.67
C HIS A 167 25.47 2.19 -15.63
N LYS A 168 26.65 2.81 -15.64
CA LYS A 168 27.69 2.56 -14.63
C LYS A 168 27.19 2.83 -13.20
N ILE A 169 26.45 3.90 -12.98
CA ILE A 169 25.84 4.22 -11.68
C ILE A 169 24.87 3.10 -11.25
N LEU A 170 24.01 2.64 -12.16
CA LEU A 170 23.10 1.53 -11.90
C LEU A 170 23.85 0.23 -11.57
N ARG A 171 24.95 -0.06 -12.26
CA ARG A 171 25.82 -1.21 -11.95
C ARG A 171 26.43 -1.12 -10.56
N VAL A 172 26.86 0.07 -10.13
CA VAL A 172 27.40 0.28 -8.78
C VAL A 172 26.34 0.06 -7.69
N ILE A 173 25.11 0.51 -7.95
CA ILE A 173 23.96 0.25 -7.06
C ILE A 173 23.68 -1.25 -6.98
N ASP A 174 23.73 -1.96 -8.11
CA ASP A 174 23.48 -3.40 -8.18
C ASP A 174 24.53 -4.24 -7.45
N THR A 175 25.81 -3.92 -7.64
CA THR A 175 26.94 -4.63 -7.00
C THR A 175 27.23 -4.15 -5.58
N ASN A 176 26.54 -3.10 -5.13
CA ASN A 176 26.70 -2.49 -3.80
C ASN A 176 28.16 -2.11 -3.47
N VAL A 177 28.84 -1.48 -4.43
CA VAL A 177 30.20 -0.94 -4.28
C VAL A 177 30.20 0.58 -4.42
N ILE A 178 31.38 1.21 -4.45
CA ILE A 178 31.54 2.63 -4.83
C ILE A 178 32.05 2.73 -6.27
N LEU A 179 31.81 3.85 -6.95
CA LEU A 179 32.13 4.01 -8.37
C LEU A 179 33.59 3.72 -8.73
N SER A 180 34.53 4.02 -7.83
CA SER A 180 35.96 3.77 -8.04
C SER A 180 36.35 2.28 -7.97
N LYS A 181 35.46 1.40 -7.50
CA LYS A 181 35.68 -0.06 -7.44
C LYS A 181 35.06 -0.82 -8.61
N LEU A 182 34.36 -0.13 -9.52
CA LEU A 182 33.73 -0.76 -10.67
C LEU A 182 34.79 -1.15 -11.72
N THR A 183 34.76 -2.39 -12.18
CA THR A 183 35.68 -2.95 -13.18
C THR A 183 35.01 -3.03 -14.56
N GLU A 184 35.79 -3.18 -15.63
CA GLU A 184 35.25 -3.28 -17.01
C GLU A 184 34.33 -4.48 -17.22
N ASN A 185 34.43 -5.51 -16.40
CA ASN A 185 33.54 -6.68 -16.46
C ASN A 185 32.16 -6.41 -15.85
N ASP A 186 31.99 -5.33 -15.10
CA ASP A 186 30.75 -5.04 -14.38
C ASP A 186 29.73 -4.26 -15.23
N TYR A 187 30.15 -3.69 -16.36
CA TYR A 187 29.33 -2.82 -17.22
C TYR A 187 29.45 -3.17 -18.71
N CYS A 188 28.48 -2.71 -19.51
CA CYS A 188 28.41 -2.93 -20.95
C CYS A 188 29.53 -2.23 -21.73
N LYS A 189 29.77 -2.67 -22.98
CA LYS A 189 30.70 -1.96 -23.86
C LYS A 189 30.10 -0.64 -24.35
N THR A 190 30.97 0.33 -24.68
CA THR A 190 30.55 1.61 -25.28
C THR A 190 29.95 1.46 -26.68
N SER A 191 30.13 0.31 -27.33
CA SER A 191 29.53 -0.04 -28.61
C SER A 191 28.11 -0.59 -28.52
N GLU A 192 27.55 -0.81 -27.31
CA GLU A 192 26.18 -1.31 -27.13
C GLU A 192 25.10 -0.23 -27.33
N VAL A 193 25.13 0.37 -28.51
CA VAL A 193 24.20 1.41 -28.98
C VAL A 193 23.51 0.95 -30.25
N MET A 194 22.34 1.52 -30.53
CA MET A 194 21.66 1.32 -31.80
C MET A 194 22.22 2.26 -32.86
N ILE A 195 22.67 1.69 -33.98
CA ILE A 195 23.18 2.41 -35.16
C ILE A 195 22.22 2.24 -36.35
N PRO A 196 22.27 3.13 -37.36
CA PRO A 196 21.50 2.97 -38.60
C PRO A 196 21.70 1.59 -39.22
N LEU A 197 20.62 0.98 -39.72
CA LEU A 197 20.66 -0.38 -40.23
C LEU A 197 21.65 -0.55 -41.39
N GLU A 198 21.74 0.43 -42.28
CA GLU A 198 22.69 0.43 -43.40
C GLU A 198 24.14 0.39 -42.91
N GLU A 199 24.47 1.16 -41.86
CA GLU A 199 25.80 1.15 -41.24
C GLU A 199 26.11 -0.16 -40.54
N LEU A 200 25.12 -0.80 -39.91
CA LEU A 200 25.31 -2.12 -39.31
C LEU A 200 25.58 -3.17 -40.39
N LEU A 201 24.82 -3.16 -41.48
CA LEU A 201 24.97 -4.13 -42.56
C LEU A 201 26.30 -3.95 -43.31
N SER A 202 26.76 -2.71 -43.50
CA SER A 202 28.03 -2.45 -44.20
C SER A 202 29.24 -3.07 -43.48
N LYS A 203 29.20 -3.12 -42.14
CA LYS A 203 30.24 -3.79 -41.33
C LYS A 203 30.33 -5.30 -41.58
N PHE A 204 29.27 -5.92 -42.12
CA PHE A 204 29.19 -7.37 -42.38
C PHE A 204 29.16 -7.70 -43.88
N GLU A 205 29.47 -6.75 -44.77
CA GLU A 205 29.41 -6.94 -46.24
C GLU A 205 30.27 -8.12 -46.74
N GLU A 206 31.45 -8.34 -46.15
CA GLU A 206 32.33 -9.47 -46.51
C GLU A 206 31.80 -10.84 -46.02
N TYR A 207 30.81 -10.85 -45.13
CA TYR A 207 30.26 -12.04 -44.48
C TYR A 207 28.73 -12.09 -44.60
N THR A 208 28.21 -11.92 -45.82
CA THR A 208 26.76 -11.90 -46.13
C THR A 208 25.99 -13.10 -45.57
N GLN A 209 26.61 -14.28 -45.49
CA GLN A 209 26.00 -15.47 -44.90
C GLN A 209 25.55 -15.26 -43.44
N ILE A 210 26.29 -14.47 -42.65
CA ILE A 210 25.93 -14.17 -41.25
C ILE A 210 24.65 -13.31 -41.21
N ILE A 211 24.52 -12.36 -42.14
CA ILE A 211 23.32 -11.53 -42.31
C ILE A 211 22.13 -12.42 -42.71
N GLU A 212 22.31 -13.30 -43.68
CA GLU A 212 21.26 -14.23 -44.11
C GLU A 212 20.81 -15.16 -43.00
N ASN A 213 21.74 -15.73 -42.23
CA ASN A 213 21.44 -16.58 -41.07
C ASN A 213 20.61 -15.81 -40.04
N THR A 214 20.99 -14.56 -39.78
CA THR A 214 20.26 -13.66 -38.88
C THR A 214 18.82 -13.45 -39.34
N LEU A 215 18.61 -13.15 -40.62
CA LEU A 215 17.28 -12.94 -41.18
C LEU A 215 16.44 -14.23 -41.17
N LYS A 216 17.03 -15.37 -41.58
CA LYS A 216 16.39 -16.69 -41.54
C LYS A 216 15.93 -17.05 -40.13
N LEU A 217 16.81 -16.84 -39.14
CA LEU A 217 16.50 -17.05 -37.72
C LEU A 217 15.32 -16.17 -37.28
N MET A 218 15.35 -14.88 -37.59
CA MET A 218 14.27 -13.97 -37.21
C MET A 218 12.93 -14.29 -37.90
N ASP A 219 12.97 -14.93 -39.06
CA ASP A 219 11.76 -15.39 -39.76
C ASP A 219 11.13 -16.62 -39.10
N LEU A 220 11.94 -17.47 -38.45
CA LEU A 220 11.44 -18.59 -37.65
C LEU A 220 10.74 -18.16 -36.35
N CYS A 221 10.95 -16.92 -35.89
CA CYS A 221 10.28 -16.35 -34.74
C CYS A 221 8.98 -15.63 -35.15
N ASP A 222 7.82 -16.22 -34.81
CA ASP A 222 6.49 -15.66 -35.04
C ASP A 222 5.63 -15.76 -33.77
N PHE A 223 6.00 -14.98 -32.75
CA PHE A 223 5.23 -14.90 -31.51
C PHE A 223 3.98 -14.04 -31.72
N LYS A 224 2.81 -14.68 -31.66
CA LYS A 224 1.49 -14.02 -31.71
C LYS A 224 0.78 -14.17 -30.37
N PHE A 225 0.40 -13.04 -29.77
CA PHE A 225 -0.27 -13.01 -28.48
C PHE A 225 -1.70 -12.48 -28.61
N ASP A 226 -2.64 -13.13 -27.93
CA ASP A 226 -4.02 -12.70 -27.84
C ASP A 226 -4.27 -11.88 -26.56
N PHE A 227 -4.41 -10.57 -26.74
CA PHE A 227 -4.71 -9.59 -25.69
C PHE A 227 -6.20 -9.50 -25.31
N LYS A 228 -7.11 -10.24 -25.98
CA LYS A 228 -8.56 -10.07 -25.78
C LYS A 228 -9.19 -11.12 -24.88
N THR A 229 -8.73 -12.37 -24.96
CA THR A 229 -9.34 -13.45 -24.17
C THR A 229 -8.89 -13.39 -22.72
N SER A 230 -9.82 -13.56 -21.78
CA SER A 230 -9.51 -13.68 -20.35
C SER A 230 -8.59 -14.89 -20.08
N LYS A 231 -7.63 -14.72 -19.18
CA LYS A 231 -6.67 -15.74 -18.74
C LYS A 231 -7.02 -16.32 -17.38
N ASN A 232 -8.06 -15.80 -16.73
CA ASN A 232 -8.54 -16.29 -15.45
C ASN A 232 -9.14 -17.69 -15.56
N LYS A 233 -9.11 -18.42 -14.45
CA LYS A 233 -9.80 -19.69 -14.30
C LYS A 233 -11.29 -19.52 -14.65
N LYS A 234 -11.78 -20.33 -15.59
CA LYS A 234 -13.13 -20.17 -16.16
C LYS A 234 -14.20 -20.82 -15.32
N TYR A 235 -13.96 -22.05 -14.86
CA TYR A 235 -14.93 -22.86 -14.14
C TYR A 235 -14.41 -23.29 -12.77
N TYR A 236 -15.30 -23.35 -11.78
CA TYR A 236 -15.02 -23.90 -10.45
C TYR A 236 -15.21 -25.41 -10.43
N SER A 237 -16.38 -25.91 -10.86
CA SER A 237 -16.72 -27.36 -10.88
C SER A 237 -16.40 -28.05 -12.22
N GLY A 238 -15.81 -27.34 -13.17
CA GLY A 238 -15.34 -27.86 -14.46
C GLY A 238 -16.26 -27.59 -15.66
N SER A 239 -17.48 -27.08 -15.46
CA SER A 239 -18.34 -26.60 -16.55
C SER A 239 -19.23 -25.44 -16.12
N LEU A 240 -19.62 -24.59 -17.09
CA LEU A 240 -20.51 -23.44 -16.85
C LEU A 240 -21.87 -23.87 -16.28
N GLU A 241 -22.46 -24.95 -16.82
CA GLU A 241 -23.77 -25.45 -16.40
C GLU A 241 -23.77 -25.92 -14.94
N SER A 242 -22.72 -26.65 -14.53
CA SER A 242 -22.59 -27.12 -13.16
C SER A 242 -22.34 -25.96 -12.19
N ASP A 243 -21.52 -24.98 -12.58
CA ASP A 243 -21.28 -23.78 -11.79
C ASP A 243 -22.58 -22.96 -11.62
N MET A 244 -23.36 -22.77 -12.69
CA MET A 244 -24.62 -22.04 -12.63
C MET A 244 -25.67 -22.74 -11.76
N LEU A 245 -25.73 -24.08 -11.81
CA LEU A 245 -26.62 -24.86 -10.95
C LEU A 245 -26.26 -24.68 -9.47
N LEU A 246 -24.97 -24.78 -9.14
CA LEU A 246 -24.47 -24.60 -7.78
C LEU A 246 -24.71 -23.18 -7.28
N LEU A 247 -24.34 -22.17 -8.08
CA LEU A 247 -24.52 -20.76 -7.74
C LEU A 247 -26.00 -20.42 -7.49
N THR A 248 -26.89 -20.91 -8.34
CA THR A 248 -28.34 -20.69 -8.21
C THR A 248 -28.87 -21.30 -6.91
N LYS A 249 -28.48 -22.54 -6.61
CA LYS A 249 -28.87 -23.23 -5.37
C LYS A 249 -28.41 -22.44 -4.14
N LEU A 250 -27.13 -22.06 -4.08
CA LEU A 250 -26.56 -21.30 -2.97
C LEU A 250 -27.23 -19.94 -2.80
N ALA A 251 -27.52 -19.24 -3.90
CA ALA A 251 -28.22 -17.95 -3.86
C ALA A 251 -29.65 -18.09 -3.31
N GLN A 252 -30.38 -19.14 -3.69
CA GLN A 252 -31.73 -19.42 -3.18
C GLN A 252 -31.73 -19.77 -1.69
N GLU A 253 -30.80 -20.61 -1.25
CA GLU A 253 -30.64 -20.95 0.17
C GLU A 253 -30.30 -19.71 1.01
N GLY A 254 -29.39 -18.86 0.51
CA GLY A 254 -29.04 -17.59 1.13
C GLY A 254 -30.19 -16.58 1.18
N LEU A 255 -30.98 -16.49 0.11
CA LEU A 255 -32.18 -15.65 0.03
C LEU A 255 -33.18 -16.02 1.14
N ILE A 256 -33.48 -17.31 1.29
CA ILE A 256 -34.39 -17.82 2.34
C ILE A 256 -33.82 -17.50 3.73
N LYS A 257 -32.52 -17.71 3.94
CA LYS A 257 -31.86 -17.46 5.24
C LYS A 257 -31.90 -15.98 5.64
N LYS A 258 -31.70 -15.06 4.70
CA LYS A 258 -31.57 -13.62 4.97
C LYS A 258 -32.91 -12.87 4.93
N TYR A 259 -33.83 -13.26 4.04
CA TYR A 259 -35.09 -12.53 3.79
C TYR A 259 -36.35 -13.35 4.08
N GLY A 260 -36.23 -14.65 4.37
CA GLY A 260 -37.37 -15.56 4.49
C GLY A 260 -37.92 -15.98 3.12
N THR A 261 -39.06 -16.67 3.11
CA THR A 261 -39.71 -17.18 1.90
C THR A 261 -40.60 -16.18 1.18
N ASP A 262 -40.95 -15.05 1.82
CA ASP A 262 -41.96 -14.11 1.34
C ASP A 262 -41.36 -12.69 1.17
N ASN A 263 -40.48 -12.54 0.17
CA ASN A 263 -39.90 -11.25 -0.21
C ASN A 263 -39.80 -11.12 -1.74
N PRO A 264 -40.86 -10.64 -2.42
CA PRO A 264 -40.89 -10.59 -3.89
C PRO A 264 -39.83 -9.66 -4.48
N GLN A 265 -39.46 -8.59 -3.76
CA GLN A 265 -38.42 -7.65 -4.21
C GLN A 265 -37.04 -8.32 -4.23
N ALA A 266 -36.68 -9.06 -3.18
CA ALA A 266 -35.41 -9.77 -3.10
C ALA A 266 -35.33 -10.91 -4.13
N THR A 267 -36.40 -11.70 -4.27
CA THR A 267 -36.47 -12.78 -5.27
C THR A 267 -36.25 -12.26 -6.69
N ALA A 268 -36.98 -11.21 -7.09
CA ALA A 268 -36.84 -10.60 -8.42
C ALA A 268 -35.41 -10.04 -8.66
N ARG A 269 -34.76 -9.53 -7.61
CA ARG A 269 -33.39 -9.02 -7.71
C ARG A 269 -32.38 -10.17 -7.88
N VAL A 270 -32.50 -11.26 -7.12
CA VAL A 270 -31.64 -12.45 -7.26
C VAL A 270 -31.73 -13.03 -8.67
N GLU A 271 -32.95 -13.22 -9.19
CA GLU A 271 -33.16 -13.77 -10.54
C GLU A 271 -32.54 -12.88 -11.63
N LYS A 272 -32.71 -11.55 -11.51
CA LYS A 272 -32.09 -10.59 -12.42
C LYS A 272 -30.57 -10.68 -12.40
N GLU A 273 -29.96 -10.74 -11.21
CA GLU A 273 -28.51 -10.80 -11.08
C GLU A 273 -27.95 -12.12 -11.61
N LEU A 274 -28.57 -13.27 -11.27
CA LEU A 274 -28.17 -14.58 -11.79
C LEU A 274 -28.21 -14.63 -13.32
N LYS A 275 -29.23 -14.05 -13.95
CA LYS A 275 -29.33 -13.96 -15.41
C LYS A 275 -28.18 -13.15 -16.02
N VAL A 276 -27.76 -12.06 -15.39
CA VAL A 276 -26.63 -11.25 -15.89
C VAL A 276 -25.30 -11.99 -15.68
N ILE A 277 -25.15 -12.70 -14.56
CA ILE A 277 -23.96 -13.51 -14.27
C ILE A 277 -23.79 -14.64 -15.30
N ASP A 278 -24.89 -15.30 -15.65
CA ASP A 278 -24.93 -16.36 -16.68
C ASP A 278 -24.54 -15.82 -18.07
N GLN A 279 -25.16 -14.71 -18.49
CA GLN A 279 -24.88 -14.07 -19.79
C GLN A 279 -23.42 -13.62 -19.97
N LEU A 280 -22.73 -13.34 -18.86
CA LEU A 280 -21.33 -12.91 -18.86
C LEU A 280 -20.36 -14.04 -18.51
N GLU A 281 -20.87 -15.25 -18.24
CA GLU A 281 -20.08 -16.44 -17.89
C GLU A 281 -19.19 -16.24 -16.65
N PHE A 282 -19.68 -15.51 -15.64
CA PHE A 282 -18.91 -15.20 -14.42
C PHE A 282 -19.23 -16.07 -13.20
N SER A 283 -19.95 -17.18 -13.38
CA SER A 283 -20.31 -18.07 -12.27
C SER A 283 -19.09 -18.66 -11.55
N GLY A 284 -18.07 -19.11 -12.29
CA GLY A 284 -16.83 -19.61 -11.73
C GLY A 284 -16.13 -18.57 -10.84
N TYR A 285 -16.15 -17.29 -11.23
CA TYR A 285 -15.56 -16.19 -10.44
C TYR A 285 -16.28 -15.99 -9.09
N PHE A 286 -17.62 -16.06 -9.07
CA PHE A 286 -18.41 -16.00 -7.83
C PHE A 286 -18.18 -17.23 -6.94
N LEU A 287 -18.07 -18.42 -7.53
CA LEU A 287 -17.89 -19.66 -6.78
C LEU A 287 -16.49 -19.79 -6.18
N ILE A 288 -15.44 -19.39 -6.91
CA ILE A 288 -14.07 -19.30 -6.37
C ILE A 288 -14.04 -18.33 -5.18
N THR A 289 -14.71 -17.19 -5.32
CA THR A 289 -14.82 -16.22 -4.24
C THR A 289 -15.55 -16.79 -3.03
N TRP A 290 -16.69 -17.44 -3.26
CA TRP A 290 -17.47 -18.12 -2.22
C TRP A 290 -16.65 -19.19 -1.50
N ASP A 291 -15.92 -20.03 -2.22
CA ASP A 291 -15.06 -21.08 -1.68
C ASP A 291 -14.02 -20.53 -0.69
N ILE A 292 -13.33 -19.44 -1.07
CA ILE A 292 -12.38 -18.74 -0.20
C ILE A 292 -13.06 -18.22 1.09
N ILE A 293 -14.23 -17.62 0.95
CA ILE A 293 -14.99 -17.08 2.09
C ILE A 293 -15.50 -18.21 3.00
N GLN A 294 -15.99 -19.31 2.44
CA GLN A 294 -16.42 -20.46 3.20
C GLN A 294 -15.27 -21.08 4.01
N TYR A 295 -14.07 -21.18 3.42
CA TYR A 295 -12.89 -21.59 4.16
C TYR A 295 -12.59 -20.62 5.32
N SER A 296 -12.58 -19.31 5.06
CA SER A 296 -12.40 -18.28 6.10
C SER A 296 -13.40 -18.42 7.24
N MET A 297 -14.68 -18.63 6.93
CA MET A 297 -15.73 -18.82 7.93
C MET A 297 -15.54 -20.11 8.73
N SER A 298 -15.10 -21.20 8.08
CA SER A 298 -14.82 -22.49 8.75
C SER A 298 -13.70 -22.40 9.78
N GLN A 299 -12.74 -21.49 9.57
CA GLN A 299 -11.65 -21.19 10.52
C GLN A 299 -12.08 -20.21 11.62
N GLY A 300 -13.30 -19.67 11.53
CA GLY A 300 -13.80 -18.67 12.48
C GLY A 300 -13.17 -17.29 12.32
N PHE A 301 -12.56 -16.97 11.16
CA PHE A 301 -11.95 -15.66 10.92
C PHE A 301 -13.00 -14.58 10.63
N LEU A 302 -12.67 -13.33 10.95
CA LEU A 302 -13.44 -12.17 10.52
C LEU A 302 -12.94 -11.71 9.14
N HIS A 303 -13.88 -11.36 8.27
CA HIS A 303 -13.58 -10.80 6.95
C HIS A 303 -14.58 -9.70 6.61
N ILE A 304 -14.19 -8.80 5.72
CA ILE A 304 -15.07 -7.76 5.18
C ILE A 304 -15.03 -7.82 3.67
N GLY A 305 -16.18 -8.08 3.05
CA GLY A 305 -16.38 -7.86 1.62
C GLY A 305 -16.72 -6.40 1.34
N ARG A 306 -15.95 -5.74 0.47
CA ARG A 306 -16.10 -4.31 0.16
C ARG A 306 -16.06 -4.03 -1.34
N GLY A 307 -15.96 -2.75 -1.69
CA GLY A 307 -15.93 -2.32 -3.09
C GLY A 307 -17.32 -2.36 -3.72
N SER A 308 -17.39 -2.58 -5.03
CA SER A 308 -18.69 -2.73 -5.70
C SER A 308 -19.37 -4.06 -5.41
N GLY A 309 -18.64 -5.10 -5.02
CA GLY A 309 -19.18 -6.44 -4.80
C GLY A 309 -20.37 -6.46 -3.82
N ALA A 310 -20.32 -5.57 -2.82
CA ALA A 310 -21.41 -5.36 -1.85
C ALA A 310 -22.72 -4.80 -2.47
N SER A 311 -22.73 -4.43 -3.76
CA SER A 311 -23.96 -4.04 -4.47
C SER A 311 -24.75 -5.23 -5.03
N SER A 312 -24.20 -6.46 -4.97
CA SER A 312 -24.85 -7.68 -5.44
C SER A 312 -25.62 -8.37 -4.33
N ILE A 313 -26.90 -8.64 -4.57
CA ILE A 313 -27.71 -9.45 -3.66
C ILE A 313 -27.25 -10.92 -3.67
N VAL A 314 -26.75 -11.40 -4.81
CA VAL A 314 -26.18 -12.76 -4.92
C VAL A 314 -24.96 -12.87 -3.98
N SER A 315 -24.03 -11.91 -4.01
CA SER A 315 -22.90 -11.89 -3.08
C SER A 315 -23.33 -11.84 -1.61
N TYR A 316 -24.37 -11.06 -1.28
CA TYR A 316 -24.93 -11.03 0.08
C TYR A 316 -25.55 -12.36 0.50
N CYS A 317 -26.29 -13.03 -0.39
CA CYS A 317 -26.91 -14.33 -0.12
C CYS A 317 -25.86 -15.44 0.07
N LEU A 318 -24.77 -15.41 -0.69
CA LEU A 318 -23.67 -16.35 -0.57
C LEU A 318 -22.80 -16.12 0.67
N GLY A 319 -23.01 -15.02 1.41
CA GLY A 319 -22.18 -14.64 2.55
C GLY A 319 -20.84 -14.02 2.18
N ILE A 320 -20.64 -13.65 0.91
CA ILE A 320 -19.43 -12.97 0.42
C ILE A 320 -19.34 -11.54 0.99
N THR A 321 -20.49 -10.91 1.26
CA THR A 321 -20.57 -9.57 1.84
C THR A 321 -21.63 -9.52 2.93
N ASP A 322 -21.43 -8.71 3.97
CA ASP A 322 -22.38 -8.57 5.09
C ASP A 322 -23.37 -7.40 4.95
N ILE A 323 -23.32 -6.68 3.83
CA ILE A 323 -24.14 -5.49 3.59
C ILE A 323 -25.36 -5.83 2.74
N CYS A 324 -26.55 -5.45 3.22
CA CYS A 324 -27.81 -5.67 2.50
C CYS A 324 -27.98 -4.62 1.38
N PRO A 325 -27.97 -5.01 0.09
CA PRO A 325 -28.06 -4.05 -1.01
C PRO A 325 -29.44 -3.40 -1.15
N ILE A 326 -30.51 -4.07 -0.68
CA ILE A 326 -31.86 -3.51 -0.69
C ILE A 326 -32.03 -2.42 0.38
N GLU A 327 -31.54 -2.66 1.60
CA GLU A 327 -31.64 -1.72 2.73
C GLU A 327 -30.99 -0.36 2.43
N LEU A 328 -29.89 -0.39 1.68
CA LEU A 328 -29.08 0.77 1.33
C LEU A 328 -29.31 1.29 -0.09
N ASP A 329 -30.28 0.71 -0.82
CA ASP A 329 -30.57 1.06 -2.21
C ASP A 329 -29.31 1.09 -3.11
N LEU A 330 -28.57 -0.02 -3.08
CA LEU A 330 -27.34 -0.24 -3.85
C LEU A 330 -27.67 -0.78 -5.25
N TYR A 331 -27.04 -0.18 -6.26
CA TYR A 331 -27.29 -0.49 -7.67
C TYR A 331 -26.34 -1.57 -8.18
N PHE A 332 -26.89 -2.72 -8.59
CA PHE A 332 -26.11 -3.86 -9.10
C PHE A 332 -25.33 -3.48 -10.36
N GLU A 333 -25.89 -2.63 -11.21
CA GLU A 333 -25.27 -2.24 -12.48
C GLU A 333 -23.93 -1.51 -12.31
N ARG A 334 -23.69 -0.94 -11.12
CA ARG A 334 -22.37 -0.40 -10.76
C ARG A 334 -21.33 -1.51 -10.60
N PHE A 335 -21.73 -2.66 -10.09
CA PHE A 335 -20.89 -3.84 -9.96
C PHE A 335 -20.81 -4.60 -11.29
N LEU A 336 -21.94 -5.03 -11.82
CA LEU A 336 -21.99 -5.85 -13.02
C LEU A 336 -23.17 -5.48 -13.92
N ASN A 337 -22.90 -5.36 -15.22
CA ASN A 337 -23.92 -5.12 -16.24
C ASN A 337 -23.48 -5.73 -17.57
N VAL A 338 -24.42 -5.91 -18.50
CA VAL A 338 -24.20 -6.57 -19.79
C VAL A 338 -23.18 -5.88 -20.71
N ASN A 339 -22.89 -4.58 -20.49
CA ASN A 339 -21.88 -3.84 -21.25
C ASN A 339 -20.46 -4.05 -20.70
N ARG A 340 -20.31 -4.76 -19.57
CA ARG A 340 -19.04 -5.01 -18.91
C ARG A 340 -18.37 -6.26 -19.51
N LYS A 341 -17.22 -6.07 -20.15
CA LYS A 341 -16.45 -7.15 -20.80
C LYS A 341 -15.49 -7.90 -19.88
N SER A 342 -15.19 -7.33 -18.71
CA SER A 342 -14.32 -7.93 -17.70
C SER A 342 -15.09 -8.17 -16.40
N PRO A 343 -14.77 -9.25 -15.66
CA PRO A 343 -15.33 -9.47 -14.34
C PRO A 343 -14.98 -8.29 -13.41
N PRO A 344 -15.85 -7.98 -12.46
CA PRO A 344 -15.61 -6.93 -11.48
C PRO A 344 -14.67 -7.37 -10.37
N ASP A 345 -13.78 -6.49 -9.89
CA ASP A 345 -12.93 -6.80 -8.73
C ASP A 345 -13.79 -7.09 -7.49
N PHE A 346 -13.55 -8.25 -6.85
CA PHE A 346 -13.92 -8.49 -5.47
C PHE A 346 -12.76 -8.12 -4.53
N ASP A 347 -13.06 -7.24 -3.58
CA ASP A 347 -12.13 -6.77 -2.56
C ASP A 347 -12.49 -7.37 -1.20
N PHE A 348 -11.52 -8.04 -0.57
CA PHE A 348 -11.69 -8.64 0.76
C PHE A 348 -10.62 -8.21 1.72
N ASP A 349 -11.04 -7.87 2.93
CA ASP A 349 -10.15 -7.61 4.05
C ASP A 349 -10.21 -8.74 5.07
N TRP A 350 -9.04 -9.21 5.49
CA TRP A 350 -8.87 -10.02 6.69
C TRP A 350 -7.98 -9.29 7.68
N SER A 351 -8.02 -9.73 8.94
CA SER A 351 -6.97 -9.40 9.89
C SER A 351 -5.60 -9.75 9.30
N TRP A 352 -4.63 -8.88 9.55
CA TRP A 352 -3.25 -9.09 9.11
C TRP A 352 -2.61 -10.36 9.69
N LYS A 353 -3.13 -10.88 10.82
CA LYS A 353 -2.69 -12.12 11.46
C LYS A 353 -3.18 -13.37 10.71
N GLU A 354 -4.37 -13.32 10.12
CA GLU A 354 -5.03 -14.50 9.53
C GLU A 354 -4.92 -14.57 8.00
N ARG A 355 -4.64 -13.44 7.33
CA ARG A 355 -4.56 -13.36 5.87
C ARG A 355 -3.66 -14.42 5.26
N ASP A 356 -2.47 -14.66 5.82
CA ASP A 356 -1.50 -15.59 5.24
C ASP A 356 -2.01 -17.05 5.24
N THR A 357 -2.90 -17.41 6.17
CA THR A 357 -3.61 -18.71 6.19
C THR A 357 -4.55 -18.84 4.98
N ILE A 358 -5.29 -17.77 4.66
CA ILE A 358 -6.17 -17.73 3.47
C ILE A 358 -5.34 -17.80 2.19
N LEU A 359 -4.23 -17.07 2.13
CA LEU A 359 -3.31 -17.14 0.99
C LEU A 359 -2.85 -18.58 0.77
N LYS A 360 -2.36 -19.24 1.82
CA LYS A 360 -1.90 -20.63 1.74
C LYS A 360 -3.01 -21.55 1.21
N TYR A 361 -4.23 -21.42 1.72
CA TYR A 361 -5.37 -22.19 1.22
C TYR A 361 -5.60 -22.01 -0.28
N ILE A 362 -5.52 -20.79 -0.80
CA ILE A 362 -5.71 -20.51 -2.24
C ILE A 362 -4.60 -21.17 -3.08
N PHE A 363 -3.34 -21.01 -2.66
CA PHE A 363 -2.21 -21.62 -3.36
C PHE A 363 -2.28 -23.15 -3.35
N ASP A 364 -2.67 -23.75 -2.23
CA ASP A 364 -2.81 -25.20 -2.08
C ASP A 364 -4.01 -25.75 -2.88
N THR A 365 -5.13 -25.02 -2.92
CA THR A 365 -6.40 -25.48 -3.54
C THR A 365 -6.42 -25.31 -5.06
N TYR A 366 -5.97 -24.16 -5.57
CA TYR A 366 -6.04 -23.85 -7.00
C TYR A 366 -4.76 -24.22 -7.76
N GLY A 367 -3.72 -24.66 -7.03
CA GLY A 367 -2.49 -25.22 -7.58
C GLY A 367 -1.40 -24.18 -7.79
N ALA A 368 -0.17 -24.53 -7.39
CA ALA A 368 0.99 -23.64 -7.46
C ALA A 368 1.30 -23.18 -8.90
N ASP A 369 1.06 -23.97 -9.94
CA ASP A 369 1.32 -23.53 -11.33
C ASP A 369 0.32 -22.47 -11.83
N HIS A 370 -0.84 -22.34 -11.16
CA HIS A 370 -1.97 -21.53 -11.61
C HIS A 370 -2.24 -20.30 -10.75
N VAL A 371 -1.59 -20.20 -9.58
CA VAL A 371 -1.78 -19.09 -8.63
C VAL A 371 -0.48 -18.34 -8.43
N ALA A 372 -0.48 -17.02 -8.58
CA ALA A 372 0.65 -16.18 -8.19
C ALA A 372 0.17 -14.80 -7.78
N PHE A 373 0.96 -14.13 -6.95
CA PHE A 373 0.76 -12.72 -6.69
C PHE A 373 1.13 -11.89 -7.91
N CYS A 374 0.38 -10.82 -8.16
CA CYS A 374 0.79 -9.75 -9.06
C CYS A 374 2.17 -9.22 -8.64
N GLY A 375 3.02 -8.93 -9.61
CA GLY A 375 4.28 -8.23 -9.38
C GLY A 375 4.05 -6.75 -9.13
N THR A 376 5.08 -6.07 -8.65
CA THR A 376 5.14 -4.61 -8.58
C THR A 376 6.55 -4.18 -8.93
N ASN A 377 6.69 -3.41 -10.01
CA ASN A 377 7.95 -2.81 -10.40
C ASN A 377 8.12 -1.49 -9.65
N VAL A 378 8.85 -1.52 -8.54
CA VAL A 378 9.07 -0.36 -7.69
C VAL A 378 10.03 0.59 -8.38
N GLU A 379 9.58 1.82 -8.59
CA GLU A 379 10.40 2.89 -9.13
C GLU A 379 11.30 3.54 -8.08
N PHE A 380 12.41 4.12 -8.51
CA PHE A 380 13.18 5.04 -7.69
C PHE A 380 12.34 6.27 -7.28
N LYS A 381 12.28 6.54 -5.97
CA LYS A 381 11.61 7.72 -5.40
C LYS A 381 12.64 8.74 -4.92
N TYR A 382 12.27 10.01 -4.81
CA TYR A 382 13.18 11.12 -4.48
C TYR A 382 14.21 10.78 -3.38
N ARG A 383 13.75 10.32 -2.21
CA ARG A 383 14.64 9.99 -1.08
C ARG A 383 15.60 8.85 -1.39
N SER A 384 15.13 7.81 -2.09
CA SER A 384 15.99 6.67 -2.46
C SER A 384 16.98 7.07 -3.55
N ILE A 385 16.59 7.91 -4.50
CA ILE A 385 17.47 8.43 -5.56
C ILE A 385 18.71 9.09 -4.94
N PHE A 386 18.51 10.09 -4.09
CA PHE A 386 19.63 10.83 -3.50
C PHE A 386 20.50 9.95 -2.58
N ARG A 387 19.90 9.00 -1.87
CA ARG A 387 20.66 8.05 -1.05
C ARG A 387 21.49 7.09 -1.89
N GLU A 388 20.89 6.42 -2.87
CA GLU A 388 21.59 5.42 -3.68
C GLU A 388 22.65 6.07 -4.56
N VAL A 389 22.33 7.16 -5.25
CA VAL A 389 23.32 7.87 -6.07
C VAL A 389 24.40 8.53 -5.19
N GLY A 390 24.05 9.04 -4.00
CA GLY A 390 25.04 9.57 -3.06
C GLY A 390 26.03 8.50 -2.56
N LYS A 391 25.56 7.27 -2.29
CA LYS A 391 26.42 6.12 -1.92
C LYS A 391 27.38 5.75 -3.04
N VAL A 392 26.95 5.82 -4.30
CA VAL A 392 27.80 5.56 -5.48
C VAL A 392 29.05 6.44 -5.46
N PHE A 393 28.91 7.70 -5.02
CA PHE A 393 30.02 8.66 -4.88
C PHE A 393 30.69 8.65 -3.49
N GLY A 394 30.25 7.79 -2.56
CA GLY A 394 30.89 7.60 -1.25
C GLY A 394 30.56 8.67 -0.20
N LEU A 395 29.41 9.34 -0.30
CA LEU A 395 29.01 10.36 0.69
C LEU A 395 28.70 9.73 2.07
N PRO A 396 29.06 10.39 3.19
CA PRO A 396 28.78 9.90 4.55
C PRO A 396 27.29 10.00 4.89
N LYS A 397 26.87 9.26 5.94
CA LYS A 397 25.46 9.13 6.33
C LYS A 397 24.79 10.48 6.60
N GLU A 398 25.48 11.42 7.26
CA GLU A 398 24.91 12.73 7.60
C GLU A 398 24.57 13.55 6.34
N GLU A 399 25.43 13.49 5.32
CA GLU A 399 25.19 14.17 4.04
C GLU A 399 24.05 13.50 3.27
N LEU A 400 24.02 12.17 3.22
CA LEU A 400 22.93 11.41 2.58
C LEU A 400 21.57 11.73 3.21
N ASP A 401 21.51 11.82 4.54
CA ASP A 401 20.29 12.18 5.26
C ASP A 401 19.85 13.62 4.96
N THR A 402 20.80 14.52 4.76
CA THR A 402 20.54 15.92 4.39
C THR A 402 19.95 16.01 2.97
N LEU A 403 20.59 15.35 1.99
CA LEU A 403 20.13 15.33 0.60
C LEU A 403 18.77 14.63 0.43
N ALA A 404 18.49 13.60 1.24
CA ALA A 404 17.23 12.88 1.15
C ALA A 404 16.05 13.63 1.78
N LYS A 405 16.29 14.46 2.81
CA LYS A 405 15.24 15.18 3.53
C LYS A 405 14.89 16.51 2.88
N ASN A 406 15.89 17.20 2.33
CA ASN A 406 15.72 18.57 1.85
C ASN A 406 15.35 18.62 0.35
N PRO A 407 14.66 19.68 -0.10
CA PRO A 407 14.51 19.98 -1.51
C PRO A 407 15.85 20.29 -2.18
N MET A 408 15.97 19.96 -3.46
CA MET A 408 17.19 20.12 -4.26
C MET A 408 17.79 21.53 -4.23
N ALA A 409 16.94 22.57 -4.11
CA ALA A 409 17.36 23.96 -4.02
C ALA A 409 18.18 24.29 -2.75
N LEU A 410 18.06 23.47 -1.70
CA LEU A 410 18.78 23.62 -0.42
C LEU A 410 19.99 22.68 -0.32
N HIS A 411 20.29 21.91 -1.36
CA HIS A 411 21.45 21.03 -1.36
C HIS A 411 22.75 21.85 -1.50
N ASP A 412 23.86 21.30 -1.01
CA ASP A 412 25.18 21.89 -1.24
C ASP A 412 25.47 21.99 -2.76
N THR A 413 26.29 22.97 -3.13
CA THR A 413 26.65 23.30 -4.51
C THR A 413 27.95 22.65 -4.98
N ASN A 414 28.53 21.77 -4.17
CA ASN A 414 29.75 21.06 -4.49
C ASN A 414 29.59 20.17 -5.75
N GLN A 415 30.72 19.87 -6.41
CA GLN A 415 30.71 19.17 -7.70
C GLN A 415 30.09 17.77 -7.62
N ILE A 416 30.31 17.04 -6.52
CA ILE A 416 29.76 15.69 -6.34
C ILE A 416 28.24 15.75 -6.20
N VAL A 417 27.72 16.66 -5.38
CA VAL A 417 26.28 16.85 -5.20
C VAL A 417 25.60 17.26 -6.51
N LYS A 418 26.25 18.07 -7.35
CA LYS A 418 25.76 18.36 -8.71
C LYS A 418 25.66 17.12 -9.59
N LEU A 419 26.64 16.22 -9.54
CA LEU A 419 26.58 14.94 -10.26
C LEU A 419 25.46 14.04 -9.69
N VAL A 420 25.29 14.01 -8.36
CA VAL A 420 24.20 13.29 -7.70
C VAL A 420 22.84 13.81 -8.17
N GLN A 421 22.66 15.12 -8.25
CA GLN A 421 21.44 15.74 -8.79
C GLN A 421 21.24 15.39 -10.27
N GLU A 422 22.26 15.56 -11.10
CA GLU A 422 22.17 15.34 -12.54
C GLU A 422 21.75 13.91 -12.90
N TYR A 423 22.45 12.91 -12.34
CA TYR A 423 22.14 11.50 -12.61
C TYR A 423 20.93 11.03 -11.80
N GLY A 424 20.72 11.57 -10.60
CA GLY A 424 19.56 11.24 -9.79
C GLY A 424 18.24 11.60 -10.47
N MET A 425 18.16 12.75 -11.14
CA MET A 425 16.94 13.15 -11.86
C MET A 425 16.68 12.31 -13.12
N LEU A 426 17.69 11.64 -13.68
CA LEU A 426 17.47 10.64 -14.74
C LEU A 426 16.78 9.37 -14.22
N LEU A 427 16.84 9.12 -12.92
CA LEU A 427 16.21 7.96 -12.27
C LEU A 427 14.76 8.23 -11.83
N GLU A 428 14.18 9.40 -12.14
CA GLU A 428 12.78 9.65 -11.83
C GLU A 428 11.87 8.70 -12.66
N LYS A 429 10.95 7.98 -11.97
CA LYS A 429 10.10 6.91 -12.55
C LYS A 429 10.87 5.72 -13.14
N TYR A 430 12.15 5.60 -12.80
CA TYR A 430 12.99 4.53 -13.29
C TYR A 430 12.75 3.25 -12.50
N PRO A 431 12.55 2.08 -13.13
CA PRO A 431 12.32 0.83 -12.41
C PRO A 431 13.58 0.41 -11.64
N ASN A 432 13.43 0.03 -10.37
CA ASN A 432 14.53 -0.33 -9.47
C ASN A 432 14.52 -1.81 -9.10
N GLN A 433 13.42 -2.28 -8.50
CA GLN A 433 13.32 -3.62 -7.95
C GLN A 433 11.92 -4.19 -8.16
N ARG A 434 11.84 -5.52 -8.28
CA ARG A 434 10.58 -6.25 -8.23
C ARG A 434 10.17 -6.46 -6.78
N SER A 435 8.88 -6.33 -6.53
CA SER A 435 8.26 -6.60 -5.24
C SER A 435 6.93 -7.31 -5.45
N MET A 436 6.38 -7.87 -4.38
CA MET A 436 5.06 -8.48 -4.37
C MET A 436 3.99 -7.40 -4.27
N HIS A 437 2.94 -7.46 -5.10
CA HIS A 437 1.78 -6.59 -4.94
C HIS A 437 1.12 -6.85 -3.58
N SER A 438 0.69 -5.79 -2.89
CA SER A 438 0.23 -5.93 -1.51
C SER A 438 -1.01 -6.80 -1.34
N CYS A 439 -1.84 -6.97 -2.39
CA CYS A 439 -3.12 -7.68 -2.31
C CYS A 439 -3.49 -8.57 -3.50
N GLY A 440 -2.91 -8.31 -4.67
CA GLY A 440 -3.47 -8.79 -5.94
C GLY A 440 -2.99 -10.20 -6.26
N ILE A 441 -3.92 -11.14 -6.37
CA ILE A 441 -3.65 -12.55 -6.67
C ILE A 441 -4.28 -12.89 -8.02
N LEU A 442 -3.53 -13.61 -8.84
CA LEU A 442 -3.98 -14.16 -10.11
C LEU A 442 -4.31 -15.64 -9.90
N ILE A 443 -5.49 -16.05 -10.38
CA ILE A 443 -5.90 -17.45 -10.47
C ILE A 443 -6.21 -17.71 -11.95
N SER A 444 -5.35 -18.49 -12.58
CA SER A 444 -5.28 -18.66 -14.03
C SER A 444 -5.84 -19.98 -14.53
N GLU A 445 -6.38 -20.00 -15.74
CA GLU A 445 -6.83 -21.24 -16.40
C GLU A 445 -5.64 -22.09 -16.86
N GLU A 446 -4.68 -21.45 -17.51
CA GLU A 446 -3.43 -22.06 -17.99
C GLU A 446 -2.29 -21.73 -17.03
N PRO A 447 -1.23 -22.57 -16.92
CA PRO A 447 -0.09 -22.30 -16.06
C PRO A 447 0.48 -20.89 -16.26
N ILE A 448 0.74 -20.17 -15.17
CA ILE A 448 1.18 -18.76 -15.22
C ILE A 448 2.52 -18.63 -15.97
N THR A 449 3.34 -19.67 -15.92
CA THR A 449 4.60 -19.76 -16.67
C THR A 449 4.42 -19.67 -18.18
N ASN A 450 3.22 -19.86 -18.72
CA ASN A 450 2.92 -19.58 -20.14
C ASN A 450 3.04 -18.08 -20.49
N TYR A 451 3.00 -17.19 -19.51
CA TYR A 451 2.98 -15.73 -19.69
C TYR A 451 4.25 -15.06 -19.16
N THR A 452 4.76 -15.51 -18.02
CA THR A 452 5.90 -14.90 -17.33
C THR A 452 6.66 -15.93 -16.51
N PRO A 453 7.98 -15.80 -16.31
CA PRO A 453 8.64 -16.53 -15.25
C PRO A 453 8.15 -16.05 -13.89
N LEU A 454 8.38 -16.86 -12.86
CA LEU A 454 8.00 -16.57 -11.48
C LEU A 454 9.23 -16.40 -10.58
N GLU A 455 9.05 -15.66 -9.50
CA GLU A 455 10.05 -15.44 -8.45
C GLU A 455 9.46 -15.79 -7.09
N MET A 456 10.31 -16.27 -6.16
CA MET A 456 9.94 -16.59 -4.78
C MET A 456 10.52 -15.55 -3.81
N PRO A 457 9.82 -14.45 -3.51
CA PRO A 457 10.25 -13.48 -2.51
C PRO A 457 10.30 -14.07 -1.09
N PRO A 458 11.00 -13.44 -0.13
CA PRO A 458 11.17 -13.94 1.24
C PRO A 458 9.88 -14.23 2.01
N LYS A 459 8.75 -13.62 1.62
CA LYS A 459 7.44 -13.89 2.21
C LYS A 459 6.93 -15.32 1.92
N GLY A 460 7.51 -16.02 0.94
CA GLY A 460 7.18 -17.43 0.66
C GLY A 460 5.99 -17.67 -0.26
N PHE A 461 5.54 -16.64 -1.00
CA PHE A 461 4.54 -16.78 -2.06
C PHE A 461 5.10 -16.32 -3.39
N GLN A 462 4.92 -17.12 -4.44
CA GLN A 462 5.42 -16.81 -5.77
C GLN A 462 4.72 -15.61 -6.41
N ILE A 463 5.48 -14.84 -7.19
CA ILE A 463 5.03 -13.62 -7.86
C ILE A 463 5.27 -13.69 -9.38
N VAL A 464 4.41 -13.02 -10.15
CA VAL A 464 4.68 -12.70 -11.57
C VAL A 464 5.62 -11.51 -11.70
N LEU A 465 6.30 -11.35 -12.84
CA LEU A 465 7.25 -10.24 -13.06
C LEU A 465 6.61 -8.99 -13.65
N PHE A 466 5.35 -9.05 -14.05
CA PHE A 466 4.60 -7.89 -14.54
C PHE A 466 3.69 -7.31 -13.46
N ASP A 467 3.35 -6.04 -13.60
CA ASP A 467 2.49 -5.36 -12.64
C ASP A 467 0.98 -5.54 -12.94
N MET A 468 0.14 -4.96 -12.10
CA MET A 468 -1.32 -5.06 -12.24
C MET A 468 -1.86 -4.52 -13.57
N TYR A 469 -1.18 -3.53 -14.18
CA TYR A 469 -1.66 -2.89 -15.39
C TYR A 469 -1.40 -3.78 -16.60
N ILE A 470 -0.19 -4.37 -16.66
CA ILE A 470 0.14 -5.34 -17.69
C ILE A 470 -0.75 -6.58 -17.52
N ALA A 471 -1.01 -7.03 -16.28
CA ALA A 471 -1.93 -8.13 -16.01
C ALA A 471 -3.31 -7.89 -16.65
N GLU A 472 -3.95 -6.75 -16.34
CA GLU A 472 -5.26 -6.37 -16.90
C GLU A 472 -5.19 -6.29 -18.44
N ASP A 473 -4.13 -5.68 -18.98
CA ASP A 473 -3.96 -5.50 -20.42
C ASP A 473 -3.75 -6.79 -21.21
N ILE A 474 -3.28 -7.87 -20.57
CA ILE A 474 -3.14 -9.20 -21.18
C ILE A 474 -4.30 -10.15 -20.86
N GLY A 475 -5.34 -9.66 -20.18
CA GLY A 475 -6.56 -10.40 -19.87
C GLY A 475 -6.55 -11.13 -18.53
N PHE A 476 -5.68 -10.78 -17.59
CA PHE A 476 -5.77 -11.23 -16.20
C PHE A 476 -6.55 -10.25 -15.35
N GLU A 477 -7.48 -10.79 -14.60
CA GLU A 477 -8.21 -10.09 -13.55
C GLU A 477 -7.73 -10.63 -12.20
N LYS A 478 -7.67 -9.75 -11.19
CA LYS A 478 -7.09 -10.09 -9.90
C LYS A 478 -8.18 -10.28 -8.85
N PHE A 479 -7.85 -11.07 -7.85
CA PHE A 479 -8.54 -11.08 -6.57
C PHE A 479 -7.72 -10.22 -5.61
N ASP A 480 -8.34 -9.19 -5.03
CA ASP A 480 -7.65 -8.34 -4.08
C ASP A 480 -7.92 -8.86 -2.66
N LEU A 481 -6.91 -9.52 -2.09
CA LEU A 481 -6.90 -10.01 -0.72
C LEU A 481 -6.04 -9.11 0.13
N LEU A 482 -6.68 -8.32 0.99
CA LEU A 482 -6.04 -7.30 1.79
C LEU A 482 -5.91 -7.73 3.24
N SER A 483 -4.94 -7.11 3.90
CA SER A 483 -4.74 -7.19 5.35
C SER A 483 -5.12 -5.86 5.96
N GLN A 484 -6.02 -5.88 6.92
CA GLN A 484 -6.46 -4.72 7.66
C GLN A 484 -6.23 -4.94 9.16
N ARG A 485 -5.61 -3.95 9.81
CA ARG A 485 -5.33 -4.02 11.25
C ARG A 485 -6.57 -3.88 12.11
N GLU A 486 -7.53 -3.06 11.68
CA GLU A 486 -8.75 -2.80 12.45
C GLU A 486 -9.63 -4.04 12.67
N ILE A 487 -9.71 -4.95 11.70
CA ILE A 487 -10.30 -6.28 11.89
C ILE A 487 -9.58 -7.05 13.01
N GLY A 488 -8.24 -6.99 13.05
CA GLY A 488 -7.44 -7.55 14.13
C GLY A 488 -7.71 -6.87 15.49
N HIS A 489 -7.92 -5.54 15.50
CA HIS A 489 -8.31 -4.82 16.72
C HIS A 489 -9.64 -5.33 17.27
N ILE A 490 -10.63 -5.50 16.38
CA ILE A 490 -11.97 -5.95 16.75
C ILE A 490 -11.93 -7.38 17.29
N ASP A 491 -11.27 -8.29 16.57
CA ASP A 491 -11.17 -9.70 16.97
C ASP A 491 -10.42 -9.87 18.30
N ASP A 492 -9.25 -9.22 18.43
CA ASP A 492 -8.45 -9.27 19.66
C ASP A 492 -9.19 -8.60 20.83
N SER A 493 -9.96 -7.53 20.60
CA SER A 493 -10.78 -6.91 21.64
C SER A 493 -11.79 -7.91 22.22
N VAL A 494 -12.51 -8.65 21.36
CA VAL A 494 -13.48 -9.66 21.80
C VAL A 494 -12.80 -10.77 22.62
N LYS A 495 -11.66 -11.27 22.15
CA LYS A 495 -10.87 -12.28 22.88
C LYS A 495 -10.37 -11.77 24.22
N LEU A 496 -9.94 -10.51 24.29
CA LEU A 496 -9.49 -9.87 25.53
C LEU A 496 -10.63 -9.65 26.51
N ILE A 497 -11.83 -9.27 26.03
CA ILE A 497 -13.04 -9.14 26.86
C ILE A 497 -13.41 -10.49 27.48
N GLU A 498 -13.39 -11.57 26.69
CA GLU A 498 -13.64 -12.92 27.21
C GLU A 498 -12.58 -13.32 28.23
N LYS A 499 -11.29 -13.10 27.93
CA LYS A 499 -10.17 -13.44 28.84
C LYS A 499 -10.20 -12.64 30.15
N ASN A 500 -10.48 -11.34 30.09
CA ASN A 500 -10.40 -10.44 31.26
C ASN A 500 -11.68 -10.44 32.09
N ARG A 501 -12.86 -10.49 31.45
CA ARG A 501 -14.17 -10.33 32.11
C ARG A 501 -15.06 -11.57 32.06
N GLY A 502 -14.70 -12.60 31.28
CA GLY A 502 -15.54 -13.78 31.06
C GLY A 502 -16.79 -13.51 30.21
N ILE A 503 -16.86 -12.38 29.52
CA ILE A 503 -18.00 -11.97 28.70
C ILE A 503 -17.75 -12.35 27.24
N LYS A 504 -18.66 -13.12 26.65
CA LYS A 504 -18.64 -13.42 25.21
C LYS A 504 -19.42 -12.36 24.44
N VAL A 505 -18.76 -11.67 23.53
CA VAL A 505 -19.37 -10.67 22.64
C VAL A 505 -19.40 -11.22 21.22
N ASP A 506 -20.58 -11.47 20.66
CA ASP A 506 -20.70 -11.82 19.24
C ASP A 506 -20.70 -10.55 18.38
N ILE A 507 -19.51 -10.05 18.06
CA ILE A 507 -19.35 -8.80 17.29
C ILE A 507 -19.84 -8.91 15.85
N ARG A 508 -20.03 -10.14 15.32
CA ARG A 508 -20.59 -10.36 13.97
C ARG A 508 -22.07 -10.00 13.91
N ASP A 509 -22.78 -10.05 15.04
CA ASP A 509 -24.13 -9.53 15.13
C ASP A 509 -24.10 -8.00 15.07
N THR A 510 -24.21 -7.47 13.85
CA THR A 510 -24.17 -6.01 13.64
C THR A 510 -25.30 -5.26 14.33
N SER A 511 -26.36 -5.94 14.81
CA SER A 511 -27.48 -5.30 15.52
C SER A 511 -27.09 -4.74 16.90
N ILE A 512 -26.04 -5.27 17.53
CA ILE A 512 -25.57 -4.78 18.84
C ILE A 512 -24.77 -3.48 18.73
N SER A 513 -24.22 -3.18 17.56
CA SER A 513 -23.30 -2.05 17.33
C SER A 513 -23.88 -0.98 16.42
N LYS A 514 -24.57 -1.35 15.33
CA LYS A 514 -25.19 -0.39 14.41
C LYS A 514 -26.25 0.44 15.14
N ASN A 515 -26.17 1.76 14.98
CA ASN A 515 -27.10 2.73 15.57
C ASN A 515 -27.17 2.72 17.11
N GLU A 516 -26.15 2.17 17.79
CA GLU A 516 -26.14 2.15 19.25
C GLU A 516 -26.09 3.59 19.81
N ALA A 517 -26.99 3.91 20.74
CA ALA A 517 -27.26 5.28 21.15
C ALA A 517 -26.07 5.96 21.85
N LYS A 518 -25.33 5.22 22.70
CA LYS A 518 -24.14 5.78 23.38
C LYS A 518 -23.01 5.99 22.39
N ALA A 519 -22.77 5.04 21.49
CA ALA A 519 -21.79 5.15 20.41
C ALA A 519 -22.07 6.37 19.51
N ASN A 520 -23.31 6.56 19.10
CA ASN A 520 -23.71 7.73 18.30
C ASN A 520 -23.41 9.08 18.97
N HIS A 521 -23.45 9.16 20.30
CA HIS A 521 -23.10 10.38 21.03
C HIS A 521 -21.66 10.84 20.78
N PHE A 522 -20.74 9.89 20.51
CA PHE A 522 -19.35 10.18 20.20
C PHE A 522 -19.13 10.69 18.76
N LEU A 523 -20.16 10.67 17.89
CA LEU A 523 -20.12 11.15 16.50
C LEU A 523 -20.63 12.60 16.36
N SER A 524 -20.18 13.49 17.24
CA SER A 524 -20.82 14.79 17.53
C SER A 524 -20.74 15.84 16.41
N ARG A 525 -19.67 15.90 15.61
CA ARG A 525 -19.46 16.96 14.59
C ARG A 525 -20.54 16.99 13.49
N LEU A 526 -21.10 15.84 13.15
CA LEU A 526 -22.19 15.71 12.17
C LEU A 526 -23.53 15.40 12.82
N LYS A 527 -23.59 15.26 14.16
CA LYS A 527 -24.75 14.68 14.85
C LYS A 527 -25.22 13.38 14.20
N CYS A 528 -24.25 12.52 13.87
CA CYS A 528 -24.54 11.27 13.19
C CYS A 528 -25.25 10.33 14.15
N ASP A 529 -26.57 10.18 13.98
CA ASP A 529 -27.43 9.38 14.86
C ASP A 529 -27.79 8.01 14.25
N ASN A 530 -27.33 7.73 13.02
CA ASN A 530 -27.62 6.49 12.34
C ASN A 530 -26.58 6.09 11.28
N TYR A 531 -26.66 4.82 10.91
CA TYR A 531 -25.78 4.12 9.99
C TYR A 531 -25.71 4.79 8.62
N LYS A 532 -26.85 5.17 8.03
CA LYS A 532 -26.90 5.84 6.71
C LYS A 532 -26.16 7.18 6.74
N THR A 533 -26.31 7.92 7.83
CA THR A 533 -25.60 9.20 8.03
C THR A 533 -24.09 8.98 8.14
N LEU A 534 -23.64 7.89 8.77
CA LEU A 534 -22.21 7.55 8.85
C LEU A 534 -21.66 7.17 7.46
N VAL A 535 -22.42 6.41 6.67
CA VAL A 535 -22.06 6.06 5.28
C VAL A 535 -21.88 7.32 4.42
N ALA A 536 -22.75 8.33 4.60
CA ALA A 536 -22.62 9.61 3.93
C ALA A 536 -21.43 10.43 4.46
N ALA A 537 -21.25 10.49 5.78
CA ALA A 537 -20.17 11.19 6.45
C ALA A 537 -18.78 10.75 5.96
N SER A 538 -18.52 9.44 5.94
CA SER A 538 -17.24 8.88 5.47
C SER A 538 -17.00 9.15 3.97
N SER A 539 -18.07 9.33 3.19
CA SER A 539 -18.00 9.65 1.76
C SER A 539 -17.67 11.12 1.50
N ILE A 540 -18.19 12.03 2.34
CA ILE A 540 -18.02 13.49 2.16
C ILE A 540 -16.82 14.08 2.92
N ILE A 541 -16.37 13.48 4.02
CA ILE A 541 -15.20 13.94 4.80
C ILE A 541 -13.91 13.51 4.06
N ARG A 542 -13.74 14.06 2.86
CA ARG A 542 -12.61 13.78 1.99
C ARG A 542 -12.10 15.09 1.40
N PRO A 543 -10.78 15.25 1.23
CA PRO A 543 -10.24 16.53 0.80
C PRO A 543 -10.77 17.04 -0.54
N GLY A 544 -11.22 16.17 -1.45
CA GLY A 544 -11.82 16.55 -2.74
C GLY A 544 -13.25 17.05 -2.62
N VAL A 545 -14.11 16.40 -1.83
CA VAL A 545 -15.51 16.82 -1.61
C VAL A 545 -15.58 18.09 -0.74
N ALA A 546 -14.62 18.26 0.18
CA ALA A 546 -14.47 19.52 0.91
C ALA A 546 -14.11 20.71 -0.02
N GLN A 547 -13.43 20.46 -1.15
CA GLN A 547 -13.09 21.51 -2.13
C GLN A 547 -14.30 22.03 -2.86
N SER A 548 -15.27 21.17 -3.17
CA SER A 548 -16.46 21.56 -3.95
C SER A 548 -17.53 22.26 -3.09
N GLY A 549 -17.27 22.60 -1.83
CA GLY A 549 -18.30 23.16 -0.95
C GLY A 549 -19.47 22.21 -0.66
N MET A 550 -19.51 21.03 -1.27
CA MET A 550 -20.57 20.04 -1.12
C MET A 550 -20.63 19.49 0.30
N MET A 551 -19.47 19.33 0.95
CA MET A 551 -19.44 18.98 2.36
C MET A 551 -20.17 20.02 3.22
N LYS A 552 -19.90 21.33 2.99
CA LYS A 552 -20.60 22.40 3.72
C LYS A 552 -22.09 22.40 3.43
N GLU A 553 -22.48 22.23 2.16
CA GLU A 553 -23.88 22.23 1.74
C GLU A 553 -24.64 21.02 2.31
N TYR A 554 -24.05 19.82 2.28
CA TYR A 554 -24.60 18.63 2.94
C TYR A 554 -24.80 18.87 4.44
N ILE A 555 -23.76 19.38 5.13
CA ILE A 555 -23.83 19.68 6.57
C ILE A 555 -24.94 20.71 6.87
N PHE A 556 -25.06 21.74 6.04
CA PHE A 556 -26.10 22.76 6.18
C PHE A 556 -27.49 22.14 6.04
N ARG A 557 -27.76 21.38 4.96
CA ARG A 557 -29.07 20.75 4.71
C ARG A 557 -29.42 19.70 5.74
N HIS A 558 -28.43 18.93 6.21
CA HIS A 558 -28.61 17.94 7.27
C HIS A 558 -29.04 18.60 8.60
N ASN A 559 -28.39 19.72 8.97
CA ASN A 559 -28.73 20.45 10.21
C ASN A 559 -29.96 21.37 10.06
N HIS A 560 -30.35 21.72 8.84
CA HIS A 560 -31.46 22.63 8.53
C HIS A 560 -32.32 22.08 7.39
N PRO A 561 -33.02 20.93 7.60
CA PRO A 561 -33.78 20.27 6.53
C PRO A 561 -34.97 21.10 6.03
N ASP A 562 -35.38 22.12 6.78
CA ASP A 562 -36.44 23.08 6.50
C ASP A 562 -35.97 24.32 5.71
N LYS A 563 -34.67 24.50 5.47
CA LYS A 563 -34.09 25.72 4.88
C LYS A 563 -33.52 25.53 3.47
N PHE A 564 -33.95 24.50 2.74
CA PHE A 564 -33.56 24.28 1.35
C PHE A 564 -34.72 23.71 0.53
N GLU A 565 -34.67 23.88 -0.78
CA GLU A 565 -35.58 23.24 -1.72
C GLU A 565 -34.83 22.25 -2.61
N TYR A 566 -35.51 21.16 -2.98
CA TYR A 566 -34.95 20.22 -3.94
C TYR A 566 -34.91 20.83 -5.34
N PHE A 567 -33.79 20.61 -6.01
CA PHE A 567 -33.54 21.13 -7.35
C PHE A 567 -34.60 20.65 -8.38
N HIS A 568 -35.03 19.38 -8.25
CA HIS A 568 -36.06 18.74 -9.08
C HIS A 568 -36.72 17.59 -8.30
N ASP A 569 -37.94 17.17 -8.65
CA ASP A 569 -38.67 16.11 -7.95
C ASP A 569 -37.91 14.77 -7.99
N VAL A 570 -37.26 14.44 -9.10
CA VAL A 570 -36.37 13.28 -9.22
C VAL A 570 -35.21 13.33 -8.21
N PHE A 571 -34.67 14.51 -7.90
CA PHE A 571 -33.61 14.64 -6.89
C PHE A 571 -34.18 14.40 -5.48
N LYS A 572 -35.42 14.80 -5.22
CA LYS A 572 -36.11 14.52 -3.96
C LYS A 572 -36.34 13.01 -3.79
N GLU A 573 -36.79 12.35 -4.84
CA GLU A 573 -37.09 10.92 -4.82
C GLU A 573 -35.82 10.07 -4.74
N GLN A 574 -34.82 10.35 -5.57
CA GLN A 574 -33.64 9.50 -5.73
C GLN A 574 -32.47 9.87 -4.79
N LEU A 575 -32.36 11.14 -4.39
CA LEU A 575 -31.29 11.68 -3.53
C LEU A 575 -31.84 12.23 -2.20
N GLY A 576 -33.02 11.77 -1.78
CA GLY A 576 -33.64 12.19 -0.53
C GLY A 576 -32.74 11.94 0.70
N GLU A 577 -32.06 10.79 0.72
CA GLU A 577 -31.13 10.40 1.79
C GLU A 577 -29.94 11.35 1.94
N THR A 578 -29.59 12.08 0.89
CA THR A 578 -28.46 13.02 0.86
C THR A 578 -28.92 14.46 0.65
N TYR A 579 -30.19 14.75 0.96
CA TYR A 579 -30.77 16.10 0.87
C TYR A 579 -30.63 16.74 -0.52
N GLY A 580 -30.72 15.93 -1.58
CA GLY A 580 -30.57 16.38 -2.96
C GLY A 580 -29.14 16.70 -3.37
N VAL A 581 -28.14 16.38 -2.54
CA VAL A 581 -26.72 16.54 -2.86
C VAL A 581 -26.19 15.20 -3.38
N MET A 582 -25.56 15.17 -4.56
CA MET A 582 -24.90 13.94 -5.05
C MET A 582 -23.69 13.62 -4.16
N VAL A 583 -23.64 12.42 -3.58
CA VAL A 583 -22.53 11.98 -2.69
C VAL A 583 -21.90 10.68 -3.21
N TYR A 584 -22.66 9.89 -3.96
CA TYR A 584 -22.25 8.57 -4.42
C TYR A 584 -22.13 8.49 -5.93
N GLN A 585 -21.30 7.57 -6.41
CA GLN A 585 -21.22 7.20 -7.82
C GLN A 585 -22.55 6.62 -8.33
N GLU A 586 -23.25 5.92 -7.45
CA GLU A 586 -24.58 5.38 -7.64
C GLU A 586 -25.59 6.51 -7.93
N ASP A 587 -25.45 7.68 -7.30
CA ASP A 587 -26.35 8.83 -7.51
C ASP A 587 -26.30 9.32 -8.97
N VAL A 588 -25.13 9.28 -9.61
CA VAL A 588 -24.97 9.62 -11.03
C VAL A 588 -25.78 8.65 -11.91
N ILE A 589 -25.71 7.34 -11.59
CA ILE A 589 -26.46 6.31 -12.31
C ILE A 589 -27.97 6.50 -12.09
N LYS A 590 -28.40 6.79 -10.86
CA LYS A 590 -29.81 7.07 -10.52
C LYS A 590 -30.36 8.26 -11.30
N ILE A 591 -29.65 9.38 -11.31
CA ILE A 591 -30.11 10.58 -12.02
C ILE A 591 -30.10 10.35 -13.54
N ALA A 592 -29.08 9.69 -14.09
CA ALA A 592 -29.07 9.32 -15.51
C ALA A 592 -30.27 8.45 -15.90
N LEU A 593 -30.63 7.48 -15.07
CA LEU A 593 -31.77 6.59 -15.30
C LEU A 593 -33.11 7.34 -15.15
N HIS A 594 -33.36 7.94 -13.99
CA HIS A 594 -34.68 8.44 -13.63
C HIS A 594 -34.98 9.81 -14.24
N TYR A 595 -34.00 10.71 -14.31
CA TYR A 595 -34.19 12.00 -14.99
C TYR A 595 -34.04 11.85 -16.51
N ALA A 596 -32.88 11.39 -17.00
CA ALA A 596 -32.66 11.36 -18.46
C ALA A 596 -33.35 10.19 -19.16
N GLY A 597 -33.66 9.08 -18.47
CA GLY A 597 -34.22 7.88 -19.11
C GLY A 597 -33.17 6.97 -19.73
N LEU A 598 -31.89 7.14 -19.38
CA LEU A 598 -30.82 6.28 -19.88
C LEU A 598 -30.91 4.88 -19.24
N PRO A 599 -30.63 3.80 -19.98
CA PRO A 599 -30.45 2.49 -19.37
C PRO A 599 -29.37 2.53 -18.27
N ALA A 600 -29.58 1.81 -17.16
CA ALA A 600 -28.63 1.83 -16.03
C ALA A 600 -27.20 1.40 -16.42
N ALA A 601 -27.05 0.49 -17.39
CA ALA A 601 -25.75 0.11 -17.94
C ALA A 601 -25.03 1.28 -18.64
N ASP A 602 -25.77 2.16 -19.32
CA ASP A 602 -25.22 3.36 -19.95
C ASP A 602 -24.94 4.47 -18.91
N GLY A 603 -25.72 4.50 -17.83
CA GLY A 603 -25.45 5.33 -16.66
C GLY A 603 -24.08 5.03 -16.02
N ASP A 604 -23.69 3.75 -15.93
CA ASP A 604 -22.36 3.37 -15.45
C ASP A 604 -21.23 3.84 -16.40
N ILE A 605 -21.47 3.76 -17.71
CA ILE A 605 -20.53 4.27 -18.72
C ILE A 605 -20.35 5.78 -18.55
N LEU A 606 -21.43 6.54 -18.36
CA LEU A 606 -21.38 7.98 -18.09
C LEU A 606 -20.52 8.27 -16.86
N ARG A 607 -20.76 7.57 -15.75
CA ARG A 607 -19.95 7.70 -14.52
C ARG A 607 -18.46 7.44 -14.80
N ARG A 608 -18.10 6.34 -15.47
CA ARG A 608 -16.69 5.98 -15.76
C ARG A 608 -15.99 7.02 -16.62
N ALA A 609 -16.68 7.52 -17.63
CA ALA A 609 -16.14 8.53 -18.53
C ALA A 609 -15.81 9.81 -17.76
N MET A 610 -16.64 10.17 -16.79
CA MET A 610 -16.48 11.38 -15.98
C MET A 610 -15.45 11.26 -14.85
N SER A 611 -15.18 10.05 -14.33
CA SER A 611 -14.10 9.82 -13.35
C SER A 611 -12.69 9.80 -13.96
N GLY A 612 -12.51 10.20 -15.22
CA GLY A 612 -11.21 10.21 -15.92
C GLY A 612 -10.66 8.82 -16.28
N LYS A 613 -11.42 7.75 -16.01
CA LYS A 613 -11.06 6.35 -16.32
C LYS A 613 -11.45 5.92 -17.75
N GLY A 614 -11.81 6.87 -18.62
CA GLY A 614 -12.21 6.63 -20.00
C GLY A 614 -11.07 6.81 -21.00
N ARG A 615 -10.86 5.82 -21.88
CA ARG A 615 -9.75 5.80 -22.86
C ARG A 615 -9.95 6.70 -24.11
N SER A 616 -11.08 7.41 -24.29
CA SER A 616 -11.22 8.37 -25.42
C SER A 616 -12.19 9.52 -25.19
N LYS A 617 -11.82 10.73 -25.65
CA LYS A 617 -12.69 11.93 -25.67
C LYS A 617 -13.92 11.75 -26.56
N ALA A 618 -13.81 10.95 -27.62
CA ALA A 618 -14.91 10.68 -28.55
C ALA A 618 -16.03 9.83 -27.91
N ALA A 619 -15.67 8.87 -27.06
CA ALA A 619 -16.65 8.07 -26.32
C ALA A 619 -17.44 8.92 -25.31
N LEU A 620 -16.76 9.85 -24.63
CA LEU A 620 -17.41 10.79 -23.70
C LEU A 620 -18.44 11.66 -24.41
N GLN A 621 -18.11 12.19 -25.59
CA GLN A 621 -19.05 13.01 -26.37
C GLN A 621 -20.30 12.22 -26.78
N LYS A 622 -20.13 10.96 -27.22
CA LYS A 622 -21.27 10.11 -27.60
C LYS A 622 -22.25 9.87 -26.45
N VAL A 623 -21.74 9.67 -25.23
CA VAL A 623 -22.59 9.48 -24.05
C VAL A 623 -23.29 10.78 -23.66
N LYS A 624 -22.60 11.92 -23.77
CA LYS A 624 -23.18 13.25 -23.57
C LYS A 624 -24.34 13.52 -24.52
N ASP A 625 -24.14 13.27 -25.81
CA ASP A 625 -25.17 13.48 -26.83
C ASP A 625 -26.40 12.60 -26.58
N ASN A 626 -26.17 11.33 -26.20
CA ASN A 626 -27.25 10.41 -25.83
C ASN A 626 -28.04 10.90 -24.60
N TYR A 627 -27.36 11.40 -23.57
CA TYR A 627 -28.01 11.96 -22.38
C TYR A 627 -28.99 13.08 -22.75
N PHE A 628 -28.57 14.04 -23.58
CA PHE A 628 -29.44 15.16 -23.99
C PHE A 628 -30.59 14.70 -24.90
N ALA A 629 -30.35 13.74 -25.79
CA ALA A 629 -31.38 13.16 -26.63
C ALA A 629 -32.48 12.48 -25.79
N CYS A 630 -32.11 11.68 -24.79
CA CYS A 630 -33.08 11.03 -23.90
C CYS A 630 -33.83 12.05 -23.02
N CYS A 631 -33.16 13.10 -22.52
CA CYS A 631 -33.82 14.19 -21.80
C CYS A 631 -34.89 14.89 -22.66
N ALA A 632 -34.58 15.16 -23.93
CA ALA A 632 -35.50 15.79 -24.87
C ALA A 632 -36.71 14.88 -25.15
N GLN A 633 -36.50 13.56 -25.29
CA GLN A 633 -37.58 12.58 -25.46
C GLN A 633 -38.52 12.51 -24.25
N LYS A 634 -37.99 12.70 -23.03
CA LYS A 634 -38.79 12.83 -21.80
C LYS A 634 -39.47 14.19 -21.64
N GLY A 635 -39.24 15.14 -22.54
CA GLY A 635 -39.86 16.46 -22.52
C GLY A 635 -39.22 17.46 -21.54
N HIS A 636 -37.99 17.20 -21.07
CA HIS A 636 -37.31 18.11 -20.15
C HIS A 636 -36.74 19.36 -20.86
N PRO A 637 -36.81 20.56 -20.25
CA PRO A 637 -36.21 21.77 -20.82
C PRO A 637 -34.69 21.66 -20.95
N LEU A 638 -34.12 22.10 -22.09
CA LEU A 638 -32.68 22.02 -22.35
C LEU A 638 -31.84 22.68 -21.25
N LYS A 639 -32.20 23.89 -20.82
CA LYS A 639 -31.48 24.61 -19.75
C LYS A 639 -31.41 23.83 -18.44
N LEU A 640 -32.48 23.10 -18.09
CA LEU A 640 -32.51 22.29 -16.88
C LEU A 640 -31.60 21.06 -17.02
N SER A 641 -31.66 20.40 -18.18
CA SER A 641 -30.79 19.25 -18.48
C SER A 641 -29.31 19.64 -18.56
N GLU A 642 -28.98 20.82 -19.08
CA GLU A 642 -27.61 21.34 -19.10
C GLU A 642 -27.07 21.57 -17.70
N GLU A 643 -27.89 22.13 -16.81
CA GLU A 643 -27.50 22.37 -15.41
C GLU A 643 -27.33 21.06 -14.63
N ILE A 644 -28.22 20.07 -14.82
CA ILE A 644 -28.08 18.75 -14.18
C ILE A 644 -26.82 18.05 -14.69
N TYR A 645 -26.56 18.10 -16.00
CA TYR A 645 -25.35 17.54 -16.57
C TYR A 645 -24.08 18.22 -16.03
N ARG A 646 -24.09 19.56 -15.89
CA ARG A 646 -22.99 20.33 -15.27
C ARG A 646 -22.73 19.85 -13.85
N GLN A 647 -23.78 19.61 -13.05
CA GLN A 647 -23.62 19.10 -11.69
C GLN A 647 -23.02 17.68 -11.69
N ILE A 648 -23.47 16.79 -12.59
CA ILE A 648 -22.89 15.44 -12.75
C ILE A 648 -21.39 15.52 -13.10
N GLU A 649 -21.02 16.35 -14.08
CA GLU A 649 -19.63 16.53 -14.53
C GLU A 649 -18.75 17.09 -13.42
N SER A 650 -19.23 18.11 -12.70
CA SER A 650 -18.50 18.70 -11.57
C SER A 650 -18.29 17.72 -10.40
N PHE A 651 -19.22 16.79 -10.22
CA PHE A 651 -19.22 15.86 -9.10
C PHE A 651 -18.41 14.59 -9.35
N ALA A 652 -18.35 14.10 -10.59
CA ALA A 652 -17.80 12.79 -10.90
C ALA A 652 -16.33 12.60 -10.46
N GLY A 653 -15.53 13.68 -10.43
CA GLY A 653 -14.15 13.67 -9.93
C GLY A 653 -14.03 13.43 -8.42
N TYR A 654 -15.12 13.58 -7.66
CA TYR A 654 -15.16 13.50 -6.19
C TYR A 654 -16.13 12.44 -5.65
N SER A 655 -16.88 11.79 -6.54
CA SER A 655 -17.88 10.77 -6.22
C SER A 655 -17.30 9.51 -5.56
N PHE A 656 -18.02 8.95 -4.58
CA PHE A 656 -17.59 7.78 -3.82
C PHE A 656 -18.49 6.55 -4.00
N CYS A 657 -17.98 5.35 -3.78
CA CYS A 657 -18.78 4.12 -3.86
C CYS A 657 -19.61 3.97 -2.57
N LYS A 658 -20.95 3.98 -2.68
CA LYS A 658 -21.83 3.82 -1.50
C LYS A 658 -21.63 2.47 -0.85
N ALA A 659 -21.57 1.40 -1.65
CA ALA A 659 -21.40 0.03 -1.16
C ALA A 659 -20.10 -0.16 -0.35
N HIS A 660 -18.99 0.39 -0.86
CA HIS A 660 -17.70 0.37 -0.16
C HIS A 660 -17.73 1.16 1.15
N SER A 661 -18.33 2.36 1.12
CA SER A 661 -18.51 3.19 2.32
C SER A 661 -19.34 2.48 3.39
N ALA A 662 -20.40 1.79 2.95
CA ALA A 662 -21.29 1.05 3.82
C ALA A 662 -20.61 -0.10 4.54
N SER A 663 -19.78 -0.89 3.84
CA SER A 663 -18.99 -1.96 4.46
C SER A 663 -18.13 -1.44 5.62
N TYR A 664 -17.36 -0.37 5.38
CA TYR A 664 -16.49 0.22 6.41
C TYR A 664 -17.22 0.92 7.55
N ALA A 665 -18.39 1.49 7.28
CA ALA A 665 -19.20 2.10 8.33
C ALA A 665 -19.65 1.06 9.37
N VAL A 666 -19.86 -0.21 8.98
CA VAL A 666 -20.17 -1.28 9.94
C VAL A 666 -18.99 -1.54 10.88
N GLU A 667 -17.80 -1.66 10.33
CA GLU A 667 -16.57 -1.85 11.10
C GLU A 667 -16.33 -0.69 12.07
N SER A 668 -16.54 0.54 11.60
CA SER A 668 -16.45 1.74 12.44
C SER A 668 -17.42 1.68 13.62
N TYR A 669 -18.64 1.19 13.42
CA TYR A 669 -19.61 0.98 14.51
C TYR A 669 -19.19 -0.12 15.47
N GLN A 670 -18.67 -1.25 14.98
CA GLN A 670 -18.17 -2.34 15.82
C GLN A 670 -17.01 -1.86 16.70
N SER A 671 -16.04 -1.19 16.09
CA SER A 671 -14.87 -0.60 16.76
C SER A 671 -15.31 0.44 17.82
N LEU A 672 -16.24 1.34 17.47
CA LEU A 672 -16.77 2.34 18.39
C LEU A 672 -17.57 1.73 19.54
N TYR A 673 -18.40 0.72 19.28
CA TYR A 673 -19.12 -0.03 20.30
C TYR A 673 -18.15 -0.64 21.33
N LEU A 674 -17.11 -1.31 20.85
CA LEU A 674 -16.07 -1.89 21.71
C LEU A 674 -15.34 -0.81 22.51
N LYS A 675 -14.99 0.33 21.89
CA LYS A 675 -14.37 1.46 22.61
C LYS A 675 -15.27 2.03 23.71
N VAL A 676 -16.57 2.16 23.48
CA VAL A 676 -17.49 2.77 24.45
C VAL A 676 -17.76 1.85 25.64
N TYR A 677 -17.92 0.56 25.40
CA TYR A 677 -18.32 -0.40 26.45
C TYR A 677 -17.12 -1.11 27.11
N TYR A 678 -16.01 -1.27 26.38
CA TYR A 678 -14.81 -2.00 26.79
C TYR A 678 -13.53 -1.24 26.41
N PRO A 679 -13.36 0.02 26.85
CA PRO A 679 -12.31 0.90 26.35
C PRO A 679 -10.89 0.37 26.60
N ILE A 680 -10.63 -0.24 27.77
CA ILE A 680 -9.29 -0.73 28.14
C ILE A 680 -8.90 -1.90 27.22
N GLU A 681 -9.77 -2.91 27.10
CA GLU A 681 -9.56 -4.05 26.22
C GLU A 681 -9.42 -3.63 24.75
N CYS A 682 -10.24 -2.68 24.31
CA CYS A 682 -10.17 -2.11 22.96
C CYS A 682 -8.84 -1.42 22.68
N MET A 683 -8.38 -0.53 23.57
CA MET A 683 -7.08 0.14 23.39
C MET A 683 -5.91 -0.84 23.45
N LEU A 684 -5.99 -1.87 24.30
CA LEU A 684 -4.99 -2.93 24.36
C LEU A 684 -4.88 -3.70 23.04
N ALA A 685 -6.02 -4.04 22.43
CA ALA A 685 -6.06 -4.68 21.12
C ALA A 685 -5.39 -3.81 20.05
N VAL A 686 -5.65 -2.51 20.05
CA VAL A 686 -4.98 -1.56 19.14
C VAL A 686 -3.47 -1.52 19.37
N ILE A 687 -3.01 -1.51 20.63
CA ILE A 687 -1.57 -1.55 20.97
C ILE A 687 -0.92 -2.85 20.46
N ASN A 688 -1.55 -4.01 20.71
CA ASN A 688 -1.03 -5.32 20.33
C ASN A 688 -0.96 -5.54 18.81
N ASN A 689 -1.81 -4.84 18.07
CA ASN A 689 -1.76 -4.79 16.60
C ASN A 689 -0.85 -3.66 16.06
N GLN A 690 0.02 -3.10 16.91
CA GLN A 690 1.02 -2.08 16.59
C GLN A 690 0.42 -0.75 16.11
N GLY A 691 -0.74 -0.39 16.67
CA GLY A 691 -1.43 0.87 16.41
C GLY A 691 -2.05 0.98 15.01
N GLY A 692 -2.39 2.21 14.63
CA GLY A 692 -3.03 2.51 13.35
C GLY A 692 -2.65 3.90 12.85
N PHE A 693 -3.56 4.85 13.03
CA PHE A 693 -3.39 6.22 12.55
C PHE A 693 -2.35 7.02 13.35
N TYR A 694 -2.25 6.78 14.66
CA TYR A 694 -1.31 7.45 15.55
C TYR A 694 -0.22 6.47 16.03
N ARG A 695 0.88 7.00 16.58
CA ARG A 695 1.90 6.20 17.26
C ARG A 695 1.37 5.52 18.53
N THR A 696 2.03 4.44 18.95
CA THR A 696 1.62 3.61 20.11
C THR A 696 1.39 4.40 21.39
N GLU A 697 2.22 5.42 21.68
CA GLU A 697 2.07 6.31 22.85
C GLU A 697 0.64 6.86 22.99
N VAL A 698 0.00 7.20 21.88
CA VAL A 698 -1.34 7.81 21.87
C VAL A 698 -2.40 6.81 22.34
N TYR A 699 -2.26 5.54 21.98
CA TYR A 699 -3.18 4.50 22.43
C TYR A 699 -2.92 4.09 23.89
N VAL A 700 -1.67 4.16 24.34
CA VAL A 700 -1.33 4.01 25.76
C VAL A 700 -1.94 5.14 26.59
N HIS A 701 -1.88 6.38 26.07
CA HIS A 701 -2.54 7.54 26.67
C HIS A 701 -4.06 7.33 26.73
N GLU A 702 -4.71 6.92 25.65
CA GLU A 702 -6.15 6.62 25.63
C GLU A 702 -6.55 5.52 26.63
N ALA A 703 -5.74 4.46 26.76
CA ALA A 703 -5.96 3.42 27.76
C ALA A 703 -5.89 3.99 29.19
N LYS A 704 -4.92 4.86 29.46
CA LYS A 704 -4.78 5.56 30.74
C LYS A 704 -5.97 6.49 31.03
N MET A 705 -6.40 7.27 30.04
CA MET A 705 -7.59 8.13 30.14
C MET A 705 -8.88 7.32 30.36
N SER A 706 -8.89 6.06 29.91
CA SER A 706 -9.97 5.11 30.14
C SER A 706 -9.92 4.42 31.51
N GLY A 707 -8.97 4.80 32.39
CA GLY A 707 -8.83 4.28 33.75
C GLY A 707 -7.85 3.13 33.92
N ALA A 708 -7.06 2.78 32.90
CA ALA A 708 -6.04 1.73 33.02
C ALA A 708 -4.80 2.22 33.80
N THR A 709 -4.22 1.33 34.60
CA THR A 709 -2.92 1.55 35.24
C THR A 709 -1.82 1.02 34.32
N ILE A 710 -1.09 1.92 33.66
CA ILE A 710 -0.01 1.55 32.75
C ILE A 710 1.25 1.18 33.54
N GLN A 711 1.82 0.02 33.24
CA GLN A 711 3.01 -0.54 33.85
C GLN A 711 4.07 -0.81 32.79
N ASN A 712 5.33 -0.47 33.09
CA ASN A 712 6.46 -0.85 32.25
C ASN A 712 6.54 -2.37 32.08
N PRO A 713 7.21 -2.86 31.01
CA PRO A 713 7.42 -4.28 30.79
C PRO A 713 7.99 -4.98 32.04
N CYS A 714 7.58 -6.22 32.27
CA CYS A 714 8.00 -7.04 33.41
C CYS A 714 8.20 -8.48 32.97
N VAL A 715 9.37 -9.07 33.22
CA VAL A 715 9.67 -10.45 32.82
C VAL A 715 8.66 -11.47 33.38
N ASN A 716 8.07 -11.18 34.55
CA ASN A 716 7.12 -12.05 35.24
C ASN A 716 5.64 -11.81 34.91
N LYS A 717 5.29 -10.70 34.25
CA LYS A 717 3.88 -10.31 34.02
C LYS A 717 3.57 -9.88 32.58
N SER A 718 4.54 -9.32 31.85
CA SER A 718 4.37 -8.97 30.43
C SER A 718 4.52 -10.19 29.55
N ASP A 719 3.72 -10.25 28.50
CA ASP A 719 3.90 -11.20 27.41
C ASP A 719 4.73 -10.55 26.28
N TYR A 720 4.84 -11.22 25.13
CA TYR A 720 5.37 -10.58 23.93
C TYR A 720 4.51 -9.37 23.56
N GLU A 721 3.20 -9.60 23.49
CA GLU A 721 2.17 -8.58 23.40
C GLU A 721 1.86 -7.97 24.79
N THR A 722 1.15 -6.84 24.82
CA THR A 722 0.73 -6.17 26.07
C THR A 722 -0.32 -7.02 26.79
N ALA A 723 -0.10 -7.21 28.09
CA ALA A 723 -0.96 -8.03 28.95
C ALA A 723 -1.86 -7.15 29.84
N LEU A 724 -3.08 -7.64 30.12
CA LEU A 724 -4.07 -6.96 30.97
C LEU A 724 -4.51 -7.88 32.11
N PHE A 725 -4.46 -7.34 33.33
CA PHE A 725 -4.94 -8.00 34.55
C PHE A 725 -5.90 -7.06 35.29
N GLY A 726 -7.21 -7.25 35.08
CA GLY A 726 -8.22 -6.34 35.62
C GLY A 726 -8.12 -4.97 34.94
N ILE A 727 -7.49 -4.00 35.60
CA ILE A 727 -7.20 -2.66 35.06
C ILE A 727 -5.69 -2.39 34.87
N ASP A 728 -4.83 -3.31 35.32
CA ASP A 728 -3.39 -3.17 35.23
C ASP A 728 -2.91 -3.64 33.85
N VAL A 729 -2.32 -2.71 33.09
CA VAL A 729 -1.80 -2.93 31.73
C VAL A 729 -0.27 -3.02 31.79
N TYR A 730 0.28 -4.20 31.54
CA TYR A 730 1.72 -4.41 31.45
C TYR A 730 2.15 -4.36 29.99
N LEU A 731 2.90 -3.31 29.63
CA LEU A 731 3.45 -3.12 28.29
C LEU A 731 4.20 -4.38 27.81
N GLY A 732 3.91 -4.79 26.58
CA GLY A 732 4.49 -5.99 25.97
C GLY A 732 5.98 -5.82 25.68
N LEU A 733 6.71 -6.94 25.71
CA LEU A 733 8.15 -6.95 25.37
C LEU A 733 8.40 -6.50 23.91
N MET A 734 7.42 -6.66 23.02
CA MET A 734 7.49 -6.21 21.62
C MET A 734 7.68 -4.70 21.45
N LEU A 735 7.37 -3.89 22.49
CA LEU A 735 7.48 -2.44 22.44
C LEU A 735 8.90 -1.93 22.74
N LEU A 736 9.81 -2.80 23.20
CA LEU A 736 11.17 -2.42 23.57
C LEU A 736 12.05 -2.26 22.34
N GLU A 737 12.53 -1.03 22.11
CA GLU A 737 13.55 -0.74 21.10
C GLU A 737 14.87 -1.45 21.46
N GLY A 738 15.38 -2.27 20.52
CA GLY A 738 16.66 -2.97 20.67
C GLY A 738 16.60 -4.36 21.29
N LEU A 739 15.45 -4.80 21.84
CA LEU A 739 15.28 -6.18 22.30
C LEU A 739 14.93 -7.10 21.13
N GLU A 740 15.63 -8.22 20.97
CA GLU A 740 15.34 -9.14 19.88
C GLU A 740 14.00 -9.88 20.09
N SER A 741 13.20 -10.00 19.03
CA SER A 741 11.92 -10.71 19.12
C SER A 741 12.08 -12.17 19.56
N LYS A 742 13.17 -12.85 19.15
CA LYS A 742 13.46 -14.22 19.57
C LYS A 742 13.69 -14.33 21.08
N GLU A 743 14.43 -13.39 21.66
CA GLU A 743 14.67 -13.33 23.11
C GLU A 743 13.37 -13.06 23.86
N ALA A 744 12.55 -12.12 23.39
CA ALA A 744 11.26 -11.80 24.00
C ALA A 744 10.31 -13.03 24.04
N HIS A 745 10.20 -13.79 22.96
CA HIS A 745 9.41 -15.04 22.94
C HIS A 745 10.00 -16.11 23.88
N CYS A 746 11.33 -16.24 23.92
CA CYS A 746 12.01 -17.19 24.79
C CYS A 746 11.71 -16.89 26.28
N ILE A 747 11.71 -15.62 26.69
CA ILE A 747 11.36 -15.21 28.05
C ILE A 747 9.96 -15.69 28.44
N VAL A 748 8.98 -15.51 27.56
CA VAL A 748 7.58 -15.89 27.81
C VAL A 748 7.43 -17.41 27.85
N GLN A 749 7.96 -18.12 26.85
CA GLN A 749 7.87 -19.58 26.75
C GLN A 749 8.50 -20.25 27.97
N GLU A 750 9.69 -19.83 28.37
CA GLU A 750 10.39 -20.43 29.50
C GLU A 750 9.60 -20.20 30.79
N ARG A 751 9.09 -18.98 31.00
CA ARG A 751 8.25 -18.66 32.17
C ARG A 751 6.98 -19.51 32.22
N GLU A 752 6.35 -19.79 31.09
CA GLU A 752 5.17 -20.66 31.02
C GLU A 752 5.51 -22.12 31.35
N GLU A 753 6.66 -22.62 30.87
CA GLU A 753 7.11 -23.99 31.09
C GLU A 753 7.64 -24.25 32.51
N LYS A 754 8.38 -23.29 33.10
CA LYS A 754 9.11 -23.48 34.38
C LYS A 754 8.68 -22.54 35.52
N GLY A 755 7.68 -21.69 35.29
CA GLY A 755 7.11 -20.79 36.30
C GLY A 755 7.79 -19.42 36.36
N LYS A 756 7.46 -18.62 37.37
CA LYS A 756 7.99 -17.24 37.51
C LYS A 756 9.50 -17.22 37.78
N PHE A 757 10.16 -16.14 37.38
CA PHE A 757 11.55 -15.87 37.73
C PHE A 757 11.63 -15.35 39.17
N ASN A 758 12.52 -15.94 39.97
CA ASN A 758 12.66 -15.58 41.38
C ASN A 758 13.73 -14.50 41.62
N SER A 759 14.72 -14.40 40.75
CA SER A 759 15.78 -13.39 40.82
C SER A 759 16.38 -13.10 39.44
N LEU A 760 17.32 -12.16 39.36
CA LEU A 760 18.07 -11.89 38.13
C LEU A 760 18.98 -13.08 37.76
N GLU A 761 19.58 -13.73 38.75
CA GLU A 761 20.40 -14.94 38.58
C GLU A 761 19.56 -16.08 37.98
N ASP A 762 18.37 -16.32 38.54
CA ASP A 762 17.44 -17.33 38.02
C ASP A 762 17.07 -17.04 36.56
N PHE A 763 16.80 -15.78 36.23
CA PHE A 763 16.53 -15.35 34.86
C PHE A 763 17.73 -15.59 33.91
N ILE A 764 18.94 -15.17 34.29
CA ILE A 764 20.15 -15.34 33.46
C ILE A 764 20.50 -16.83 33.27
N ASN A 765 20.24 -17.66 34.27
CA ASN A 765 20.43 -19.11 34.18
C ASN A 765 19.41 -19.78 33.26
N ARG A 766 18.19 -19.23 33.15
CA ARG A 766 17.08 -19.79 32.36
C ARG A 766 17.00 -19.25 30.93
N ILE A 767 17.37 -17.98 30.69
CA ILE A 767 17.27 -17.32 29.37
C ILE A 767 18.65 -17.04 28.77
N PRO A 768 18.97 -17.53 27.55
CA PRO A 768 20.30 -17.36 26.96
C PRO A 768 20.40 -15.97 26.30
N ILE A 769 20.52 -14.93 27.12
CA ILE A 769 20.52 -13.52 26.70
C ILE A 769 21.86 -12.85 26.97
N GLY A 770 22.28 -11.98 26.05
CA GLY A 770 23.52 -11.19 26.17
C GLY A 770 23.41 -10.03 27.18
N ILE A 771 24.54 -9.42 27.51
CA ILE A 771 24.58 -8.26 28.42
C ILE A 771 23.74 -7.08 27.91
N GLU A 772 23.69 -6.88 26.59
CA GLU A 772 22.93 -5.79 25.97
C GLU A 772 21.43 -5.96 26.19
N GLY A 773 20.88 -7.16 25.94
CA GLY A 773 19.48 -7.47 26.21
C GLY A 773 19.12 -7.39 27.70
N ILE A 774 19.99 -7.88 28.58
CA ILE A 774 19.80 -7.76 30.04
C ILE A 774 19.80 -6.28 30.46
N GLN A 775 20.70 -5.46 29.91
CA GLN A 775 20.78 -4.04 30.20
C GLN A 775 19.48 -3.32 29.79
N ILE A 776 18.89 -3.64 28.64
CA ILE A 776 17.59 -3.11 28.20
C ILE A 776 16.50 -3.46 29.24
N LEU A 777 16.41 -4.73 29.65
CA LEU A 777 15.41 -5.19 30.61
C LEU A 777 15.60 -4.57 32.00
N ILE A 778 16.83 -4.35 32.44
CA ILE A 778 17.12 -3.65 33.69
C ILE A 778 16.72 -2.17 33.59
N PHE A 779 17.09 -1.49 32.50
CA PHE A 779 16.81 -0.07 32.32
C PHE A 779 15.33 0.24 32.14
N ILE A 780 14.54 -0.66 31.57
CA ILE A 780 13.08 -0.47 31.58
C ILE A 780 12.42 -0.83 32.92
N GLY A 781 13.17 -1.40 33.87
CA GLY A 781 12.63 -1.81 35.17
C GLY A 781 11.88 -3.14 35.16
N ALA A 782 12.22 -4.05 34.23
CA ALA A 782 11.56 -5.34 34.12
C ALA A 782 11.80 -6.28 35.32
N PHE A 783 12.86 -6.03 36.10
CA PHE A 783 13.25 -6.78 37.30
C PHE A 783 12.83 -6.12 38.63
N ARG A 784 11.90 -5.16 38.60
CA ARG A 784 11.44 -4.45 39.81
C ARG A 784 10.91 -5.35 40.93
N PHE A 785 10.48 -6.58 40.60
CA PHE A 785 10.06 -7.59 41.58
C PHE A 785 11.18 -8.06 42.52
N THR A 786 12.45 -7.78 42.17
CA THR A 786 13.63 -8.11 43.00
C THR A 786 13.90 -7.08 44.10
N GLU A 787 13.20 -5.94 44.08
CA GLU A 787 13.42 -4.80 44.99
C GLU A 787 14.83 -4.19 44.95
N LYS A 788 15.68 -4.62 44.00
CA LYS A 788 17.03 -4.08 43.78
C LYS A 788 17.00 -2.88 42.83
N THR A 789 17.94 -1.96 43.04
CA THR A 789 18.13 -0.81 42.15
C THR A 789 18.75 -1.24 40.80
N LYS A 790 18.53 -0.45 39.74
CA LYS A 790 19.09 -0.73 38.40
C LYS A 790 20.61 -0.88 38.40
N ASN A 791 21.31 -0.05 39.17
CA ASN A 791 22.76 -0.11 39.30
C ASN A 791 23.24 -1.40 39.96
N GLN A 792 22.56 -1.85 41.01
CA GLN A 792 22.85 -3.15 41.65
C GLN A 792 22.64 -4.30 40.66
N LEU A 793 21.52 -4.29 39.94
CA LEU A 793 21.21 -5.30 38.93
C LEU A 793 22.25 -5.34 37.81
N LEU A 794 22.76 -4.19 37.34
CA LEU A 794 23.81 -4.14 36.31
C LEU A 794 25.13 -4.73 36.77
N VAL A 795 25.56 -4.44 38.00
CA VAL A 795 26.79 -5.00 38.56
C VAL A 795 26.65 -6.51 38.72
N ILE A 796 25.52 -6.96 39.27
CA ILE A 796 25.20 -8.40 39.41
C ILE A 796 25.21 -9.08 38.04
N ALA A 797 24.50 -8.53 37.05
CA ALA A 797 24.47 -9.06 35.68
C ALA A 797 25.88 -9.21 35.10
N ARG A 798 26.72 -8.19 35.23
CA ARG A 798 28.10 -8.24 34.74
C ARG A 798 28.93 -9.30 35.46
N LEU A 799 28.83 -9.43 36.78
CA LEU A 799 29.56 -10.44 37.54
C LEU A 799 29.19 -11.87 37.14
N ILE A 800 27.90 -12.11 36.87
CA ILE A 800 27.41 -13.41 36.38
C ILE A 800 27.93 -13.66 34.95
N LEU A 801 27.81 -12.67 34.06
CA LEU A 801 28.16 -12.80 32.64
C LEU A 801 29.67 -12.80 32.36
N VAL A 802 30.52 -12.24 33.23
CA VAL A 802 31.99 -12.29 33.07
C VAL A 802 32.51 -13.72 33.01
N ASN A 803 31.87 -14.64 33.73
CA ASN A 803 32.24 -16.06 33.76
C ASN A 803 31.31 -16.94 32.90
N PHE A 804 30.39 -16.35 32.11
CA PHE A 804 29.29 -17.07 31.48
C PHE A 804 29.16 -16.70 29.99
N LYS A 805 29.09 -17.72 29.12
CA LYS A 805 28.76 -17.55 27.69
C LYS A 805 27.39 -18.17 27.40
N PRO A 806 26.51 -17.51 26.62
CA PRO A 806 25.18 -18.04 26.29
C PRO A 806 25.19 -19.45 25.67
N GLU A 807 26.27 -19.82 24.96
CA GLU A 807 26.42 -21.11 24.29
C GLU A 807 26.74 -22.31 25.23
N ASN A 808 27.11 -22.07 26.49
CA ASN A 808 27.63 -23.10 27.40
C ASN A 808 26.60 -23.54 28.46
N ARG A 809 25.47 -24.13 28.03
CA ARG A 809 24.45 -24.62 28.96
C ARG A 809 24.46 -26.14 29.10
N ASN A 810 24.93 -26.62 30.26
CA ASN A 810 24.64 -27.96 30.77
C ASN A 810 23.63 -27.86 31.93
N LEU A 811 22.74 -28.84 32.06
CA LEU A 811 21.88 -29.01 33.23
C LEU A 811 22.75 -29.19 34.49
N MET A 812 22.65 -28.27 35.45
CA MET A 812 23.34 -28.41 36.73
C MET A 812 22.53 -29.34 37.65
N LEU A 813 23.17 -30.37 38.20
CA LEU A 813 22.55 -31.32 39.13
C LEU A 813 22.22 -30.67 40.48
N LEU A 814 22.99 -29.64 40.88
CA LEU A 814 22.83 -28.86 42.10
C LEU A 814 22.91 -27.38 41.74
N GLN A 815 21.93 -26.59 42.19
CA GLN A 815 21.97 -25.14 42.05
C GLN A 815 22.92 -24.54 43.08
N GLU A 816 23.84 -23.68 42.65
CA GLU A 816 24.63 -22.89 43.58
C GLU A 816 23.74 -21.86 44.30
N PRO A 817 23.97 -21.61 45.61
CA PRO A 817 23.24 -20.59 46.33
C PRO A 817 23.48 -19.20 45.72
N ILE A 818 22.41 -18.39 45.66
CA ILE A 818 22.48 -17.00 45.17
C ILE A 818 23.48 -16.23 46.04
N LYS A 819 24.49 -15.62 45.40
CA LYS A 819 25.44 -14.75 46.09
C LYS A 819 24.81 -13.39 46.30
N GLU A 820 24.61 -13.01 47.55
CA GLU A 820 24.16 -11.67 47.89
C GLU A 820 25.35 -10.69 47.91
N TYR A 821 25.18 -9.56 47.21
CA TYR A 821 26.16 -8.48 47.16
C TYR A 821 25.59 -7.25 47.85
N GLU A 822 26.30 -6.72 48.86
CA GLU A 822 26.03 -5.39 49.40
C GLU A 822 26.82 -4.35 48.58
N LEU A 823 26.09 -3.46 47.92
CA LEU A 823 26.64 -2.39 47.08
C LEU A 823 26.28 -1.03 47.66
N PRO A 824 27.12 0.00 47.48
CA PRO A 824 26.81 1.35 47.92
C PRO A 824 25.53 1.86 47.23
N ILE A 825 24.70 2.58 47.99
CA ILE A 825 23.51 3.22 47.46
C ILE A 825 23.97 4.38 46.57
N LEU A 826 23.67 4.29 45.28
CA LEU A 826 23.90 5.37 44.33
C LEU A 826 22.62 6.21 44.25
N GLU A 827 22.72 7.49 44.58
CA GLU A 827 21.62 8.43 44.41
C GLU A 827 21.24 8.53 42.92
N ARG A 828 19.93 8.41 42.63
CA ARG A 828 19.38 8.56 41.29
C ARG A 828 18.27 9.59 41.29
N SER A 829 18.18 10.36 40.21
CA SER A 829 17.03 11.24 40.02
C SER A 829 15.79 10.40 39.67
N PRO A 830 14.61 10.74 40.22
CA PRO A 830 13.35 10.11 39.80
C PRO A 830 13.07 10.22 38.30
N PHE A 831 13.66 11.21 37.63
CA PHE A 831 13.48 11.42 36.18
C PHE A 831 14.37 10.53 35.30
N GLU A 832 15.41 9.89 35.85
CA GLU A 832 16.26 8.99 35.05
C GLU A 832 15.44 7.85 34.43
N ASP A 833 14.45 7.34 35.15
CA ASP A 833 13.58 6.28 34.65
C ASP A 833 12.75 6.75 33.45
N ALA A 834 12.28 8.00 33.44
CA ALA A 834 11.57 8.57 32.30
C ALA A 834 12.48 8.72 31.06
N PHE A 835 13.77 9.03 31.25
CA PHE A 835 14.73 9.09 30.13
C PHE A 835 15.10 7.71 29.60
N ASP A 836 15.26 6.70 30.49
CA ASP A 836 15.41 5.30 30.09
C ASP A 836 14.18 4.84 29.26
N GLU A 837 12.97 5.19 29.70
CA GLU A 837 11.71 4.88 29.00
C GLU A 837 11.60 5.58 27.65
N ILE A 838 11.95 6.88 27.54
CA ILE A 838 11.95 7.56 26.23
C ILE A 838 12.94 6.88 25.27
N GLU A 839 14.08 6.42 25.76
CA GLU A 839 15.09 5.77 24.92
C GLU A 839 14.66 4.37 24.48
N LEU A 840 13.97 3.61 25.33
CA LEU A 840 13.62 2.20 25.10
C LEU A 840 12.18 1.99 24.60
N LEU A 841 11.26 2.93 24.84
CA LEU A 841 9.85 2.87 24.43
C LEU A 841 9.45 4.03 23.51
N SER A 842 10.30 5.04 23.30
CA SER A 842 9.98 6.32 22.64
C SER A 842 9.03 7.26 23.43
N PHE A 843 8.57 6.90 24.63
CA PHE A 843 7.70 7.73 25.48
C PHE A 843 7.84 7.40 26.97
N PRO A 844 7.60 8.36 27.89
CA PRO A 844 7.64 8.10 29.32
C PRO A 844 6.34 7.47 29.84
N VAL A 845 6.47 6.57 30.81
CA VAL A 845 5.38 5.94 31.57
C VAL A 845 5.40 6.44 33.02
N SER A 846 6.60 6.59 33.60
CA SER A 846 6.80 6.99 35.00
C SER A 846 6.37 8.43 35.30
N CYS A 847 6.34 9.31 34.30
CA CYS A 847 5.85 10.68 34.43
C CYS A 847 5.18 11.17 33.14
N THR A 848 4.54 12.34 33.19
CA THR A 848 4.03 12.98 31.98
C THR A 848 5.14 13.75 31.27
N PRO A 849 5.05 13.97 29.94
CA PRO A 849 5.97 14.88 29.24
C PRO A 849 6.01 16.29 29.83
N PHE A 850 4.94 16.73 30.50
CA PHE A 850 4.88 18.04 31.16
C PHE A 850 5.72 18.11 32.43
N ASP A 851 5.95 16.99 33.11
CA ASP A 851 6.79 16.91 34.30
C ASP A 851 8.28 17.09 33.97
N LEU A 852 8.66 16.76 32.73
CA LEU A 852 10.02 16.96 32.21
C LEU A 852 10.31 18.42 31.85
N LEU A 853 9.35 19.34 31.96
CA LEU A 853 9.56 20.76 31.64
C LEU A 853 10.36 21.49 32.72
N GLN A 854 11.28 22.37 32.30
CA GLN A 854 12.00 23.25 33.22
C GLN A 854 11.07 24.26 33.92
N THR A 855 9.97 24.63 33.28
CA THR A 855 8.98 25.55 33.84
C THR A 855 7.96 24.83 34.71
N LYS A 856 7.51 25.50 35.78
CA LYS A 856 6.38 25.05 36.62
C LYS A 856 5.01 25.50 36.09
N TYR A 857 4.96 26.31 35.03
CA TYR A 857 3.71 26.72 34.41
C TYR A 857 2.98 25.53 33.79
N ARG A 858 1.66 25.43 33.94
CA ARG A 858 0.84 24.31 33.45
C ARG A 858 -0.38 24.73 32.61
N GLY A 859 -0.50 26.01 32.26
CA GLY A 859 -1.68 26.53 31.55
C GLY A 859 -2.77 27.03 32.50
N HIS A 860 -3.59 27.98 32.03
CA HIS A 860 -4.76 28.51 32.75
C HIS A 860 -6.10 28.16 32.07
N VAL A 861 -6.03 27.69 30.83
CA VAL A 861 -7.18 27.30 30.01
C VAL A 861 -6.88 25.90 29.50
N MET A 862 -7.84 24.99 29.65
CA MET A 862 -7.77 23.61 29.20
C MET A 862 -8.72 23.37 28.02
N ALA A 863 -8.62 22.22 27.37
CA ALA A 863 -9.43 21.87 26.20
C ALA A 863 -10.93 21.97 26.51
N LYS A 864 -11.35 21.51 27.69
CA LYS A 864 -12.75 21.59 28.18
C LYS A 864 -13.28 23.03 28.27
N ASP A 865 -12.41 24.02 28.48
CA ASP A 865 -12.79 25.41 28.67
C ASP A 865 -12.99 26.14 27.32
N LEU A 866 -12.53 25.57 26.21
CA LEU A 866 -12.46 26.27 24.92
C LEU A 866 -13.81 26.76 24.40
N LEU A 867 -14.88 25.97 24.58
CA LEU A 867 -16.23 26.38 24.16
C LEU A 867 -16.70 27.69 24.81
N SER A 868 -16.30 27.94 26.07
CA SER A 868 -16.63 29.18 26.80
C SER A 868 -15.75 30.38 26.42
N HIS A 869 -14.72 30.15 25.60
CA HIS A 869 -13.72 31.12 25.18
C HIS A 869 -13.81 31.51 23.71
N HIS A 870 -14.94 31.25 23.04
CA HIS A 870 -15.16 31.64 21.65
C HIS A 870 -14.82 33.13 21.40
N LYS A 871 -14.00 33.38 20.37
CA LYS A 871 -13.43 34.68 19.98
C LYS A 871 -12.51 35.35 21.02
N LYS A 872 -12.09 34.63 22.06
CA LYS A 872 -11.09 35.11 23.03
C LYS A 872 -9.73 34.54 22.70
N THR A 873 -8.69 35.30 23.05
CA THR A 873 -7.30 34.83 22.99
C THR A 873 -6.97 34.05 24.25
N VAL A 874 -6.46 32.83 24.08
CA VAL A 874 -6.10 31.91 25.16
C VAL A 874 -4.62 31.52 25.08
N LYS A 875 -4.04 31.18 26.23
CA LYS A 875 -2.66 30.73 26.36
C LYS A 875 -2.63 29.34 26.99
N MET A 876 -2.24 28.34 26.21
CA MET A 876 -2.29 26.93 26.59
C MET A 876 -0.92 26.29 26.52
N LEU A 877 -0.66 25.35 27.43
CA LEU A 877 0.52 24.48 27.37
C LEU A 877 0.03 23.11 26.92
N ALA A 878 0.64 22.54 25.88
CA ALA A 878 0.16 21.30 25.29
C ALA A 878 1.27 20.45 24.68
N TYR A 879 1.06 19.13 24.64
CA TYR A 879 1.95 18.15 24.05
C TYR A 879 1.52 17.85 22.61
N LEU A 880 2.47 17.92 21.67
CA LEU A 880 2.19 17.74 20.25
C LEU A 880 2.02 16.25 19.90
N ILE A 881 0.82 15.89 19.45
CA ILE A 881 0.53 14.55 18.97
C ILE A 881 0.79 14.46 17.46
N SER A 882 0.11 15.28 16.67
CA SER A 882 0.27 15.20 15.21
C SER A 882 0.16 16.57 14.55
N ARG A 883 0.74 16.68 13.35
CA ARG A 883 0.53 17.82 12.47
C ARG A 883 0.24 17.37 11.04
N LYS A 884 -0.73 18.05 10.43
CA LYS A 884 -1.18 17.82 9.06
C LYS A 884 -0.89 19.03 8.18
N HIS A 885 -0.02 18.86 7.20
CA HIS A 885 0.30 19.87 6.20
C HIS A 885 -0.85 20.04 5.20
N VAL A 886 -1.18 21.29 4.91
CA VAL A 886 -2.17 21.70 3.92
C VAL A 886 -1.58 22.80 3.04
N PRO A 887 -1.32 22.53 1.74
CA PRO A 887 -0.81 23.56 0.84
C PRO A 887 -1.91 24.57 0.49
N THR A 888 -1.58 25.87 0.52
CA THR A 888 -2.50 26.96 0.16
C THR A 888 -1.86 27.91 -0.85
N LYS A 889 -2.65 28.78 -1.51
CA LYS A 889 -2.13 29.79 -2.46
C LYS A 889 -1.17 30.78 -1.77
N MET A 890 -1.31 30.97 -0.46
CA MET A 890 -0.50 31.89 0.33
C MET A 890 0.71 31.23 1.00
N GLY A 891 0.93 29.92 0.78
CA GLY A 891 1.98 29.12 1.40
C GLY A 891 1.45 27.96 2.23
N ALA A 892 2.32 27.33 3.03
CA ALA A 892 1.95 26.17 3.84
C ALA A 892 1.06 26.57 5.03
N MET A 893 0.02 25.78 5.27
CA MET A 893 -0.81 25.80 6.47
C MET A 893 -0.69 24.45 7.18
N TYR A 894 -0.85 24.42 8.50
CA TYR A 894 -0.87 23.18 9.26
C TYR A 894 -2.06 23.13 10.22
N PHE A 895 -2.64 21.94 10.38
CA PHE A 895 -3.49 21.62 11.52
C PHE A 895 -2.67 20.82 12.53
N GLY A 896 -2.71 21.22 13.79
CA GLY A 896 -2.05 20.50 14.89
C GLY A 896 -3.09 19.88 15.82
N THR A 897 -2.87 18.62 16.19
CA THR A 897 -3.63 17.92 17.25
C THR A 897 -2.74 17.75 18.46
N TRP A 898 -3.29 18.11 19.62
CA TRP A 898 -2.55 18.26 20.87
C TRP A 898 -3.28 17.60 22.02
N VAL A 899 -2.54 17.30 23.08
CA VAL A 899 -3.06 16.90 24.39
C VAL A 899 -2.69 17.99 25.39
N ASP A 900 -3.65 18.44 26.20
CA ASP A 900 -3.37 19.38 27.30
C ASP A 900 -2.85 18.67 28.56
N ILE A 901 -2.68 19.41 29.67
CA ILE A 901 -2.19 18.85 30.93
C ILE A 901 -3.17 17.87 31.59
N GLU A 902 -4.47 17.98 31.31
CA GLU A 902 -5.50 17.10 31.84
C GLU A 902 -5.65 15.83 31.00
N GLY A 903 -4.97 15.77 29.84
CA GLY A 903 -5.01 14.62 28.94
C GLY A 903 -6.03 14.74 27.81
N GLU A 904 -6.73 15.88 27.72
CA GLU A 904 -7.80 16.10 26.73
C GLU A 904 -7.26 16.58 25.39
N TYR A 905 -7.87 16.09 24.31
CA TYR A 905 -7.47 16.45 22.95
C TYR A 905 -8.07 17.78 22.51
N PHE A 906 -7.29 18.56 21.75
CA PHE A 906 -7.81 19.70 21.02
C PHE A 906 -7.03 19.97 19.72
N ASP A 907 -7.69 20.65 18.80
CA ASP A 907 -7.12 20.99 17.50
C ASP A 907 -6.78 22.47 17.36
N THR A 908 -5.83 22.74 16.47
CA THR A 908 -5.33 24.08 16.19
C THR A 908 -5.11 24.29 14.70
N ALA A 909 -5.21 25.54 14.25
CA ALA A 909 -4.91 25.97 12.90
C ALA A 909 -3.71 26.93 12.88
N HIS A 910 -2.75 26.66 12.01
CA HIS A 910 -1.51 27.44 11.85
C HIS A 910 -1.40 27.97 10.42
N PHE A 911 -1.51 29.29 10.27
CA PHE A 911 -1.42 29.97 8.99
C PHE A 911 0.03 30.34 8.64
N THR A 912 0.31 30.52 7.35
CA THR A 912 1.66 30.76 6.81
C THR A 912 2.41 31.89 7.52
N LYS A 913 1.76 33.05 7.70
CA LYS A 913 2.37 34.21 8.38
C LYS A 913 2.81 33.92 9.83
N SER A 914 2.07 33.08 10.55
CA SER A 914 2.44 32.66 11.91
C SER A 914 3.60 31.67 11.87
N LEU A 915 3.57 30.72 10.93
CA LEU A 915 4.55 29.66 10.80
C LEU A 915 5.93 30.15 10.36
N GLU A 916 6.00 31.19 9.53
CA GLU A 916 7.26 31.84 9.13
C GLU A 916 8.02 32.38 10.35
N LYS A 917 7.31 32.91 11.34
CA LYS A 917 7.91 33.48 12.56
C LYS A 917 8.05 32.46 13.69
N TYR A 918 7.10 31.53 13.77
CA TYR A 918 6.99 30.55 14.85
C TYR A 918 6.74 29.16 14.26
N PRO A 919 7.76 28.52 13.65
CA PRO A 919 7.63 27.20 13.05
C PRO A 919 7.58 26.09 14.11
N PHE A 920 7.06 24.92 13.72
CA PHE A 920 7.17 23.70 14.51
C PHE A 920 8.65 23.29 14.67
N GLN A 921 9.02 22.82 15.86
CA GLN A 921 10.38 22.43 16.26
C GLN A 921 10.44 20.92 16.66
N GLY A 922 9.58 20.10 16.05
CA GLY A 922 9.45 18.65 16.31
C GLY A 922 8.62 18.29 17.55
N GLY A 923 8.55 17.01 17.88
CA GLY A 923 7.77 16.49 19.02
C GLY A 923 8.18 17.09 20.35
N GLY A 924 7.22 17.28 21.26
CA GLY A 924 7.42 17.85 22.59
C GLY A 924 6.28 18.76 23.04
N CYS A 925 6.47 19.42 24.19
CA CYS A 925 5.49 20.36 24.74
C CYS A 925 5.71 21.78 24.21
N TYR A 926 4.61 22.46 23.90
CA TYR A 926 4.61 23.82 23.36
C TYR A 926 3.74 24.72 24.21
N LEU A 927 4.17 25.98 24.29
CA LEU A 927 3.34 27.07 24.78
C LEU A 927 2.68 27.76 23.58
N LEU A 928 1.35 27.69 23.54
CA LEU A 928 0.51 28.13 22.45
C LEU A 928 -0.25 29.41 22.86
N LEU A 929 -0.26 30.40 21.97
CA LEU A 929 -1.08 31.61 22.10
C LEU A 929 -1.92 31.77 20.83
N GLY A 930 -3.24 31.79 20.97
CA GLY A 930 -4.14 31.88 19.82
C GLY A 930 -5.56 32.26 20.19
N THR A 931 -6.37 32.53 19.17
CA THR A 931 -7.79 32.87 19.32
C THR A 931 -8.63 31.61 19.12
N VAL A 932 -9.60 31.38 20.02
CA VAL A 932 -10.52 30.25 19.90
C VAL A 932 -11.62 30.57 18.90
N GLU A 933 -11.74 29.73 17.88
CA GLU A 933 -12.85 29.72 16.92
C GLU A 933 -13.73 28.50 17.21
N VAL A 934 -15.05 28.64 17.07
CA VAL A 934 -15.98 27.52 17.29
C VAL A 934 -16.82 27.32 16.03
N ASP A 935 -16.54 26.23 15.33
CA ASP A 935 -17.26 25.82 14.11
C ASP A 935 -18.05 24.54 14.40
N TYR A 936 -19.37 24.56 14.14
CA TYR A 936 -20.27 23.42 14.37
C TYR A 936 -20.18 22.81 15.78
N HIS A 937 -20.07 23.65 16.82
CA HIS A 937 -19.87 23.26 18.23
C HIS A 937 -18.52 22.59 18.54
N PHE A 938 -17.55 22.66 17.63
CA PHE A 938 -16.21 22.16 17.85
C PHE A 938 -15.23 23.34 17.98
N PRO A 939 -14.51 23.46 19.11
CA PRO A 939 -13.53 24.52 19.29
C PRO A 939 -12.22 24.20 18.56
N THR A 940 -11.62 25.19 17.92
CA THR A 940 -10.28 25.12 17.31
C THR A 940 -9.52 26.40 17.63
N ILE A 941 -8.22 26.31 17.90
CA ILE A 941 -7.42 27.50 18.22
C ILE A 941 -6.63 27.94 16.98
N THR A 942 -6.87 29.16 16.52
CA THR A 942 -6.04 29.80 15.50
C THR A 942 -4.79 30.37 16.15
N ILE A 943 -3.63 29.77 15.86
CA ILE A 943 -2.37 30.10 16.53
C ILE A 943 -1.78 31.40 15.97
N SER A 944 -1.45 32.30 16.89
CA SER A 944 -0.75 33.57 16.61
C SER A 944 0.74 33.49 16.95
N LYS A 945 1.09 32.71 17.99
CA LYS A 945 2.45 32.49 18.45
C LYS A 945 2.56 31.14 19.13
N MET A 946 3.67 30.45 18.90
CA MET A 946 4.01 29.23 19.63
C MET A 946 5.51 29.13 19.88
N ALA A 947 5.89 28.41 20.92
CA ALA A 947 7.28 28.07 21.21
C ALA A 947 7.37 26.69 21.85
N LYS A 948 8.35 25.88 21.45
CA LYS A 948 8.67 24.62 22.13
C LYS A 948 9.29 24.94 23.49
N MET A 949 8.79 24.29 24.53
CA MET A 949 9.25 24.52 25.89
C MET A 949 10.44 23.60 26.22
N PRO A 950 11.48 24.11 26.89
CA PRO A 950 12.67 23.32 27.18
C PRO A 950 12.39 22.27 28.25
N PHE A 951 12.88 21.05 27.99
CA PHE A 951 12.89 19.95 28.95
C PHE A 951 14.12 20.06 29.86
N ILE A 952 14.06 19.44 31.04
CA ILE A 952 15.21 19.28 31.94
C ILE A 952 16.33 18.52 31.20
N SER A 953 17.60 18.79 31.54
CA SER A 953 18.72 18.01 30.99
C SER A 953 18.65 16.56 31.47
N ASP A 954 19.03 15.61 30.61
CA ASP A 954 19.11 14.20 30.98
C ASP A 954 20.09 14.02 32.17
N PRO A 955 19.60 13.64 33.37
CA PRO A 955 20.45 13.53 34.56
C PRO A 955 21.58 12.52 34.39
N ARG A 956 21.38 11.49 33.54
CA ARG A 956 22.35 10.43 33.23
C ARG A 956 23.61 10.97 32.54
N TYR A 957 23.50 12.12 31.87
CA TYR A 957 24.59 12.77 31.11
C TYR A 957 24.88 14.21 31.55
N SER A 958 24.51 14.58 32.79
CA SER A 958 24.69 15.93 33.35
C SER A 958 26.13 16.48 33.26
N ASN A 959 27.14 15.60 33.19
CA ASN A 959 28.56 15.97 33.08
C ASN A 959 29.09 16.08 31.63
N THR A 960 28.24 15.97 30.61
CA THR A 960 28.66 15.98 29.19
C THR A 960 27.81 16.93 28.35
N SER A 961 28.42 18.01 27.84
CA SER A 961 27.74 19.06 27.07
C SER A 961 26.98 18.55 25.85
N ASP A 962 27.49 17.49 25.21
CA ASP A 962 27.05 17.05 23.88
C ASP A 962 25.89 16.03 23.92
N ARG A 963 25.65 15.38 25.08
CA ARG A 963 24.68 14.27 25.20
C ARG A 963 23.45 14.60 26.04
N GLN A 964 23.51 15.62 26.89
CA GLN A 964 22.44 16.02 27.83
C GLN A 964 21.07 16.32 27.19
N TYR A 965 20.99 16.56 25.87
CA TYR A 965 19.74 16.86 25.16
C TYR A 965 19.43 15.89 24.00
N LYS A 966 20.23 14.82 23.83
CA LYS A 966 20.11 13.93 22.67
C LYS A 966 18.79 13.14 22.70
N VAL A 967 18.38 12.67 23.87
CA VAL A 967 17.14 11.91 24.08
C VAL A 967 15.89 12.71 23.72
N HIS A 968 15.92 14.05 23.86
CA HIS A 968 14.80 14.90 23.46
C HIS A 968 14.49 14.83 21.96
N GLN A 969 15.44 14.41 21.13
CA GLN A 969 15.22 14.21 19.69
C GLN A 969 14.45 12.92 19.38
N GLN A 970 14.35 11.99 20.33
CA GLN A 970 13.59 10.75 20.18
C GLN A 970 12.08 10.96 20.43
N ILE A 971 11.67 12.06 21.06
CA ILE A 971 10.26 12.41 21.22
C ILE A 971 9.67 12.72 19.85
N ARG A 972 8.78 11.83 19.40
CA ARG A 972 8.23 11.86 18.05
C ARG A 972 6.94 12.67 17.98
N GLU A 973 6.60 13.03 16.76
CA GLU A 973 5.30 13.60 16.37
C GLU A 973 4.84 12.86 15.11
N ASP A 974 3.53 12.69 14.94
CA ASP A 974 2.99 12.13 13.70
C ASP A 974 2.86 13.25 12.65
N VAL A 975 3.51 13.09 11.50
CA VAL A 975 3.53 14.13 10.43
C VAL A 975 2.83 13.62 9.19
N SER A 976 1.70 14.25 8.85
CA SER A 976 0.98 13.99 7.61
C SER A 976 1.30 15.08 6.58
N MET A 977 2.09 14.75 5.56
CA MET A 977 2.46 15.68 4.49
C MET A 977 1.53 15.55 3.28
N THR A 978 0.84 16.63 2.93
CA THR A 978 0.04 16.68 1.70
C THR A 978 0.83 17.36 0.57
N HIS A 979 1.01 16.67 -0.56
CA HIS A 979 1.62 17.22 -1.78
C HIS A 979 0.53 17.40 -2.84
N ARG A 980 -0.10 18.58 -2.92
CA ARG A 980 -1.15 18.88 -3.91
C ARG A 980 -1.27 20.36 -4.24
N ALA A 981 -1.96 20.68 -5.33
CA ALA A 981 -2.30 22.05 -5.71
C ALA A 981 -3.25 22.73 -4.68
N PRO A 982 -3.20 24.07 -4.54
CA PRO A 982 -4.07 24.81 -3.63
C PRO A 982 -5.57 24.67 -3.95
N TYR A 983 -6.41 24.79 -2.92
CA TYR A 983 -7.86 24.63 -3.05
C TYR A 983 -8.54 25.73 -3.90
N PRO A 984 -9.59 25.39 -4.69
CA PRO A 984 -10.49 26.33 -5.35
C PRO A 984 -11.31 27.16 -4.34
N GLN A 985 -11.85 28.30 -4.77
CA GLN A 985 -12.55 29.28 -3.95
C GLN A 985 -14.09 29.10 -4.01
N GLU A 986 -14.80 29.58 -2.98
CA GLU A 986 -16.24 29.37 -2.79
C GLU A 986 -17.13 29.85 -3.96
N HIS A 987 -16.68 30.85 -4.73
CA HIS A 987 -17.40 31.36 -5.89
C HIS A 987 -17.30 30.47 -7.14
N GLU A 988 -16.34 29.52 -7.18
CA GLU A 988 -16.11 28.66 -8.34
C GLU A 988 -17.12 27.49 -8.40
N ILE A 989 -17.96 27.30 -7.38
CA ILE A 989 -18.72 26.04 -7.19
C ILE A 989 -20.25 26.22 -7.05
N ASN A 990 -20.76 27.45 -7.15
CA ASN A 990 -22.18 27.85 -7.01
C ASN A 990 -23.22 26.70 -7.20
N LEU A 991 -23.69 26.13 -6.08
CA LEU A 991 -24.84 25.22 -6.03
C LEU A 991 -26.09 26.06 -5.74
N SER A 992 -27.09 26.02 -6.62
CA SER A 992 -28.35 26.74 -6.38
C SER A 992 -29.09 26.16 -5.17
N ARG A 993 -29.46 27.02 -4.22
CA ARG A 993 -30.30 26.68 -3.05
C ARG A 993 -31.80 26.83 -3.31
N HIS A 994 -32.15 27.34 -4.49
CA HIS A 994 -33.53 27.61 -4.89
C HIS A 994 -33.87 26.83 -6.16
N LYS A 995 -35.15 26.45 -6.28
CA LYS A 995 -35.70 25.83 -7.49
C LYS A 995 -35.48 26.78 -8.69
N MET A 996 -34.99 26.27 -9.81
CA MET A 996 -34.91 27.08 -11.03
C MET A 996 -36.34 27.38 -11.50
N GLU A 997 -36.67 28.67 -11.65
CA GLU A 997 -37.91 29.08 -12.30
C GLU A 997 -37.85 28.67 -13.78
N VAL A 998 -38.52 27.56 -14.11
CA VAL A 998 -38.74 27.16 -15.50
C VAL A 998 -39.80 28.11 -16.04
N GLY A 999 -39.37 29.11 -16.80
CA GLY A 999 -40.23 30.17 -17.33
C GLY A 999 -41.53 29.61 -17.90
N ALA A 1000 -42.64 29.92 -17.22
CA ALA A 1000 -43.96 29.83 -17.79
C ALA A 1000 -44.02 30.76 -19.01
N LYS A 1001 -44.74 30.30 -20.03
CA LYS A 1001 -45.03 30.99 -21.28
C LYS A 1001 -45.18 32.50 -21.06
N LYS A 1002 -44.44 33.30 -21.83
CA LYS A 1002 -44.88 34.66 -22.19
C LYS A 1002 -46.21 34.51 -22.94
N GLU A 1003 -47.31 34.63 -22.23
CA GLU A 1003 -48.55 35.08 -22.85
C GLU A 1003 -48.40 36.57 -23.15
N SER A 1004 -48.63 36.89 -24.41
CA SER A 1004 -48.66 38.22 -25.00
C SER A 1004 -49.67 39.12 -24.32
N VAL A 1005 -49.22 40.30 -23.87
CA VAL A 1005 -49.80 41.61 -24.19
C VAL A 1005 -48.67 42.60 -24.41
#